data_AF-A0A1Q9EVE5-F1
#
_entry.id   AF-A0A1Q9EVE5-F1
#
_cell.length_a   1.000
_cell.length_b   1.000
_cell.length_c   1.000
_cell.angle_alpha   90.00
_cell.angle_beta   90.00
_cell.angle_gamma   90.00
#
_symmetry.space_group_name_H-M   'P 1'
#
loop_
_entity.id
_entity.type
_entity.pdbx_description
1 polymer ?
#
loop_
_entity_poly.entity_id
_entity_poly.type
_entity_poly.pdbx_seq_one_letter_code
_entity_poly.pdbx_strand_id
1 'polypeptide(L)'
;MDASLVQQLESIRDDAGLAVNVKAKKMLEVLKQGGYLYEQLLDPSQLIVHSDNRSGMMVNAYNVHCRGQAALKVGWSMAKLTESYCMELSQNTQRRQAQLDSMRALVEASDGKLAGVSGTERFASLSSSHMSQFCKAVRSGCSSEHESLPSVLALETVTKQYTDEQFATAVRQGWVWNCISACVDDAVGWFADFLQASLNASNHIAGRLTEMEIAMNLAAHYKRTGSMEASVEACRAMCELGYLDAIAEWVKKYTGGEQFLLIQFLAGVERSFSSSVLLGEEYFRSVASTDFGSKESTFPLVRCMLLACNLSSPKLHVQDGFARLLVKADVDRLKTAAGRDQAALAEKMAMLVLQEIGDHLLDNVKLVGRFFLRAGLWLTKKEGKGHEKHVFGSLETIHKAFMLEKEKSQAASSSSAAAPATAAGDSSKVLGLQAEDYVMSNIQANYDAKSIATQRYSWLVPGKKYIRNSDIFEFVDMQEQHGRFTSVDIFGQESMHEIPHSDLKNFRLTDKLVPAMLAAEKVTKLQMDVCDSWTLELEKAQVQAAVLTNHSEESLLDVSQLVFTNTHKIFTGEKIKKSGLRIFPFGTVVLMKDEALRKPDALAGKIVVKVKKTGHYYQVLAGKVDLQKETGAIPAFCWVSATEDEEAATMELGHSLYAGWLEIPCLRPKKPLEKHVQLLYYKAPVQSSRKKAKTK
;
A
#
# COMPACT_ATOMS: atom_id res chain seq x y z
N MET A 1 24.57 -38.54 -1.25
CA MET A 1 24.77 -37.75 -0.02
C MET A 1 24.11 -38.48 1.13
N ASP A 2 24.70 -38.48 2.32
CA ASP A 2 24.10 -39.13 3.49
C ASP A 2 22.79 -38.42 3.89
N ALA A 3 21.74 -39.19 4.18
CA ALA A 3 20.44 -38.69 4.62
C ALA A 3 20.56 -37.90 5.94
N SER A 4 21.49 -38.28 6.83
CA SER A 4 21.73 -37.56 8.08
C SER A 4 22.17 -36.11 7.83
N LEU A 5 22.99 -35.90 6.79
CA LEU A 5 23.54 -34.61 6.43
C LEU A 5 22.50 -33.74 5.70
N VAL A 6 21.63 -34.35 4.89
CA VAL A 6 20.45 -33.67 4.31
C VAL A 6 19.54 -33.13 5.42
N GLN A 7 19.20 -33.96 6.40
CA GLN A 7 18.36 -33.57 7.53
C GLN A 7 18.99 -32.44 8.36
N GLN A 8 20.32 -32.45 8.52
CA GLN A 8 21.05 -31.38 9.20
C GLN A 8 20.95 -30.05 8.44
N LEU A 9 21.07 -30.08 7.11
CA LEU A 9 20.92 -28.87 6.28
C LEU A 9 19.48 -28.33 6.33
N GLU A 10 18.47 -29.20 6.31
CA GLU A 10 17.07 -28.80 6.46
C GLU A 10 16.81 -28.18 7.83
N SER A 11 17.35 -28.76 8.90
CA SER A 11 17.24 -28.19 10.24
C SER A 11 17.87 -26.78 10.33
N ILE A 12 19.02 -26.55 9.69
CA ILE A 12 19.63 -25.21 9.65
C ILE A 12 18.78 -24.24 8.81
N ARG A 13 18.21 -24.70 7.69
CA ARG A 13 17.34 -23.90 6.83
C ARG A 13 16.11 -23.42 7.59
N ASP A 14 15.49 -24.30 8.37
CA ASP A 14 14.20 -24.07 9.02
C ASP A 14 14.33 -23.40 10.40
N ASP A 15 15.55 -23.19 10.90
CA ASP A 15 15.80 -22.49 12.16
C ASP A 15 15.43 -21.00 12.06
N ALA A 16 14.29 -20.62 12.61
CA ALA A 16 13.81 -19.23 12.62
C ALA A 16 14.72 -18.26 13.41
N GLY A 17 15.56 -18.77 14.30
CA GLY A 17 16.49 -17.96 15.11
C GLY A 17 17.75 -17.52 14.37
N LEU A 18 18.01 -18.05 13.18
CA LEU A 18 19.23 -17.75 12.41
C LEU A 18 18.97 -16.85 11.20
N ALA A 19 19.77 -15.80 11.07
CA ALA A 19 19.80 -14.97 9.87
C ALA A 19 20.40 -15.72 8.66
N VAL A 20 20.05 -15.31 7.43
CA VAL A 20 20.41 -16.01 6.19
C VAL A 20 21.92 -16.26 6.03
N ASN A 21 22.77 -15.27 6.32
CA ASN A 21 24.22 -15.43 6.19
C ASN A 21 24.79 -16.36 7.27
N VAL A 22 24.19 -16.40 8.46
CA VAL A 22 24.58 -17.33 9.53
C VAL A 22 24.22 -18.76 9.15
N LYS A 23 23.03 -18.96 8.57
CA LYS A 23 22.59 -20.25 8.03
C LYS A 23 23.54 -20.73 6.93
N ALA A 24 23.82 -19.90 5.93
CA ALA A 24 24.71 -20.26 4.82
C ALA A 24 26.11 -20.66 5.32
N LYS A 25 26.69 -19.89 6.25
CA LYS A 25 27.99 -20.24 6.86
C LYS A 25 27.96 -21.61 7.53
N LYS A 26 26.95 -21.89 8.37
CA LYS A 26 26.80 -23.19 9.03
C LYS A 26 26.62 -24.34 8.04
N MET A 27 25.83 -24.13 6.98
CA MET A 27 25.63 -25.15 5.94
C MET A 27 26.94 -25.46 5.20
N LEU A 28 27.73 -24.43 4.84
CA LEU A 28 29.04 -24.61 4.20
C LEU A 28 30.02 -25.35 5.12
N GLU A 29 30.01 -25.08 6.43
CA GLU A 29 30.82 -25.81 7.42
C GLU A 29 30.43 -27.30 7.47
N VAL A 30 29.13 -27.60 7.49
CA VAL A 30 28.61 -28.98 7.45
C VAL A 30 29.04 -29.70 6.16
N LEU A 31 28.90 -29.05 5.01
CA LEU A 31 29.34 -29.61 3.73
C LEU A 31 30.86 -29.84 3.69
N LYS A 32 31.65 -28.93 4.25
CA LYS A 32 33.11 -29.07 4.34
C LYS A 32 33.51 -30.25 5.22
N GLN A 33 32.89 -30.39 6.39
CA GLN A 33 33.12 -31.52 7.30
C GLN A 33 32.70 -32.86 6.68
N GLY A 34 31.63 -32.86 5.89
CA GLY A 34 31.17 -34.04 5.14
C GLY A 34 31.97 -34.35 3.87
N GLY A 35 32.99 -33.56 3.52
CA GLY A 35 33.79 -33.75 2.30
C GLY A 35 33.08 -33.38 1.00
N TYR A 36 31.98 -32.64 1.07
CA TYR A 36 31.18 -32.19 -0.07
C TYR A 36 31.52 -30.78 -0.55
N LEU A 37 32.42 -30.08 0.14
CA LEU A 37 32.94 -28.77 -0.25
C LEU A 37 34.48 -28.80 -0.21
N TYR A 38 35.12 -28.43 -1.32
CA TYR A 38 36.57 -28.40 -1.49
C TYR A 38 37.01 -27.18 -2.31
N GLU A 39 38.31 -26.87 -2.31
CA GLU A 39 38.87 -25.76 -3.10
C GLU A 39 39.59 -26.29 -4.34
N GLN A 40 39.41 -25.63 -5.48
CA GLN A 40 40.09 -25.98 -6.73
C GLN A 40 40.38 -24.73 -7.57
N LEU A 41 41.56 -24.67 -8.18
CA LEU A 41 41.86 -23.70 -9.24
C LEU A 41 41.06 -24.08 -10.50
N LEU A 42 40.13 -23.21 -10.91
CA LEU A 42 39.26 -23.47 -12.06
C LEU A 42 39.53 -22.49 -13.20
N ASP A 43 39.67 -23.04 -14.40
CA ASP A 43 39.73 -22.29 -15.64
C ASP A 43 38.33 -21.75 -15.99
N PRO A 44 38.17 -20.48 -16.42
CA PRO A 44 36.88 -19.93 -16.85
C PRO A 44 36.13 -20.78 -17.89
N SER A 45 36.83 -21.54 -18.73
CA SER A 45 36.21 -22.43 -19.72
C SER A 45 35.42 -23.58 -19.08
N GLN A 46 35.76 -23.97 -17.85
CA GLN A 46 35.13 -25.06 -17.11
C GLN A 46 33.82 -24.64 -16.43
N LEU A 47 33.47 -23.35 -16.48
CA LEU A 47 32.34 -22.77 -15.76
C LEU A 47 31.19 -22.39 -16.70
N ILE A 48 29.99 -22.84 -16.34
CA ILE A 48 28.72 -22.20 -16.71
C ILE A 48 28.18 -21.37 -15.54
N VAL A 49 27.02 -20.76 -15.72
CA VAL A 49 26.24 -20.16 -14.64
C VAL A 49 25.18 -21.16 -14.20
N HIS A 50 25.01 -21.34 -12.88
CA HIS A 50 23.94 -22.18 -12.35
C HIS A 50 22.56 -21.62 -12.74
N SER A 51 21.61 -22.48 -13.11
CA SER A 51 20.26 -22.07 -13.53
C SER A 51 19.56 -21.25 -12.44
N ASP A 52 19.73 -21.64 -11.18
CA ASP A 52 19.09 -20.97 -10.04
C ASP A 52 19.80 -19.70 -9.56
N ASN A 53 20.91 -19.30 -10.19
CA ASN A 53 21.61 -18.09 -9.78
C ASN A 53 20.71 -16.85 -9.97
N ARG A 54 20.68 -15.96 -8.97
CA ARG A 54 19.76 -14.81 -8.88
C ARG A 54 18.31 -15.24 -9.07
N SER A 55 17.93 -16.31 -8.37
CA SER A 55 16.61 -16.92 -8.38
C SER A 55 16.10 -17.22 -9.80
N GLY A 56 16.94 -17.83 -10.64
CA GLY A 56 16.57 -18.21 -12.02
C GLY A 56 16.95 -17.17 -13.08
N MET A 57 17.48 -16.01 -12.69
CA MET A 57 17.84 -14.97 -13.65
C MET A 57 19.18 -15.18 -14.33
N MET A 58 20.09 -15.97 -13.76
CA MET A 58 21.46 -16.15 -14.25
C MET A 58 22.19 -14.80 -14.41
N VAL A 59 23.03 -14.63 -15.44
CA VAL A 59 23.74 -13.37 -15.73
C VAL A 59 23.09 -12.63 -16.89
N ASN A 60 23.19 -11.30 -16.88
CA ASN A 60 22.84 -10.47 -18.02
C ASN A 60 24.12 -10.17 -18.83
N ALA A 61 24.12 -10.45 -20.14
CA ALA A 61 25.32 -10.38 -20.98
C ALA A 61 25.95 -8.97 -21.02
N TYR A 62 25.13 -7.91 -21.07
CA TYR A 62 25.63 -6.54 -21.02
C TYR A 62 26.25 -6.23 -19.65
N ASN A 63 25.62 -6.67 -18.56
CA ASN A 63 26.17 -6.49 -17.22
C ASN A 63 27.47 -7.26 -16.99
N VAL A 64 27.67 -8.40 -17.64
CA VAL A 64 28.94 -9.13 -17.63
C VAL A 64 30.06 -8.21 -18.12
N HIS A 65 29.85 -7.51 -19.24
CA HIS A 65 30.82 -6.58 -19.80
C HIS A 65 30.98 -5.31 -18.97
N CYS A 66 29.88 -4.71 -18.49
CA CYS A 66 29.92 -3.52 -17.63
C CYS A 66 30.72 -3.77 -16.35
N ARG A 67 30.45 -4.89 -15.66
CA ARG A 67 31.15 -5.23 -14.43
C ARG A 67 32.61 -5.59 -14.71
N GLY A 68 32.89 -6.29 -15.81
CA GLY A 68 34.24 -6.57 -16.26
C GLY A 68 35.04 -5.30 -16.51
N GLN A 69 34.46 -4.34 -17.22
CA GLN A 69 35.05 -3.02 -17.47
C GLN A 69 35.28 -2.25 -16.17
N ALA A 70 34.32 -2.26 -15.24
CA ALA A 70 34.46 -1.60 -13.95
C ALA A 70 35.61 -2.21 -13.13
N ALA A 71 35.74 -3.55 -13.14
CA ALA A 71 36.85 -4.24 -12.49
C ALA A 71 38.20 -3.86 -13.12
N LEU A 72 38.30 -3.84 -14.46
CA LEU A 72 39.50 -3.39 -15.17
C LEU A 72 39.86 -1.93 -14.86
N LYS A 73 38.86 -1.04 -14.76
CA LYS A 73 39.06 0.38 -14.48
C LYS A 73 39.60 0.64 -13.07
N VAL A 74 39.17 -0.16 -12.09
CA VAL A 74 39.64 -0.07 -10.70
C VAL A 74 40.97 -0.81 -10.48
N GLY A 75 41.28 -1.76 -11.36
CA GLY A 75 42.34 -2.74 -11.17
C GLY A 75 41.76 -4.07 -10.69
N TRP A 76 42.02 -5.12 -11.47
CA TRP A 76 41.59 -6.47 -11.17
C TRP A 76 42.32 -7.00 -9.95
N SER A 77 41.57 -7.57 -9.02
CA SER A 77 42.10 -8.05 -7.74
C SER A 77 41.56 -9.44 -7.45
N MET A 78 42.42 -10.45 -7.61
CA MET A 78 42.08 -11.85 -7.29
C MET A 78 41.70 -12.02 -5.81
N ALA A 79 42.28 -11.21 -4.92
CA ALA A 79 41.95 -11.20 -3.51
C ALA A 79 40.48 -10.78 -3.21
N LYS A 80 39.79 -10.13 -4.16
CA LYS A 80 38.36 -9.78 -4.03
C LYS A 80 37.44 -10.88 -4.59
N LEU A 81 38.01 -11.96 -5.14
CA LEU A 81 37.29 -13.10 -5.70
C LEU A 81 37.34 -14.33 -4.79
N THR A 82 37.80 -14.20 -3.54
CA THR A 82 38.00 -15.31 -2.60
C THR A 82 36.70 -16.00 -2.17
N GLU A 83 35.55 -15.34 -2.31
CA GLU A 83 34.22 -15.91 -2.05
C GLU A 83 33.55 -16.43 -3.33
N SER A 84 34.33 -17.05 -4.22
CA SER A 84 33.82 -17.68 -5.44
C SER A 84 33.36 -19.10 -5.17
N TYR A 85 32.06 -19.37 -5.36
CA TYR A 85 31.42 -20.66 -5.14
C TYR A 85 30.80 -21.19 -6.44
N CYS A 86 30.97 -22.49 -6.67
CA CYS A 86 30.35 -23.20 -7.78
C CYS A 86 29.93 -24.61 -7.35
N MET A 87 28.99 -25.21 -8.08
CA MET A 87 28.61 -26.61 -7.92
C MET A 87 29.12 -27.41 -9.10
N GLU A 88 29.53 -28.64 -8.89
CA GLU A 88 29.77 -29.58 -9.99
C GLU A 88 28.47 -29.84 -10.76
N LEU A 89 28.59 -29.99 -12.08
CA LEU A 89 27.47 -30.43 -12.90
C LEU A 89 27.07 -31.86 -12.53
N SER A 90 25.78 -32.16 -12.61
CA SER A 90 25.25 -33.48 -12.22
C SER A 90 25.92 -34.61 -12.99
N GLN A 91 26.07 -35.76 -12.34
CA GLN A 91 26.49 -37.00 -12.98
C GLN A 91 25.32 -37.69 -13.70
N ASN A 92 24.08 -37.30 -13.37
CA ASN A 92 22.90 -37.73 -14.11
C ASN A 92 22.87 -37.05 -15.48
N THR A 93 22.87 -37.85 -16.54
CA THR A 93 22.94 -37.36 -17.93
C THR A 93 21.81 -36.39 -18.27
N GLN A 94 20.57 -36.65 -17.85
CA GLN A 94 19.43 -35.77 -18.15
C GLN A 94 19.55 -34.42 -17.43
N ARG A 95 19.87 -34.44 -16.13
CA ARG A 95 20.04 -33.20 -15.35
C ARG A 95 21.24 -32.39 -15.83
N ARG A 96 22.36 -33.05 -16.14
CA ARG A 96 23.54 -32.42 -16.75
C ARG A 96 23.18 -31.74 -18.05
N GLN A 97 22.38 -32.42 -18.89
CA GLN A 97 21.94 -31.89 -20.17
C GLN A 97 21.08 -30.63 -19.96
N ALA A 98 20.12 -30.66 -19.04
CA ALA A 98 19.30 -29.51 -18.68
C ALA A 98 20.11 -28.31 -18.15
N GLN A 99 21.14 -28.57 -17.33
CA GLN A 99 22.07 -27.52 -16.85
C GLN A 99 22.84 -26.86 -18.00
N LEU A 100 23.33 -27.66 -18.95
CA LEU A 100 24.03 -27.15 -20.13
C LEU A 100 23.09 -26.41 -21.08
N ASP A 101 21.87 -26.91 -21.29
CA ASP A 101 20.88 -26.29 -22.17
C ASP A 101 20.41 -24.94 -21.66
N SER A 102 20.29 -24.78 -20.34
CA SER A 102 20.03 -23.47 -19.70
C SER A 102 21.10 -22.44 -20.08
N MET A 103 22.39 -22.83 -20.06
CA MET A 103 23.47 -21.95 -20.48
C MET A 103 23.49 -21.71 -21.99
N ARG A 104 23.19 -22.72 -22.82
CA ARG A 104 23.10 -22.55 -24.27
C ARG A 104 22.01 -21.56 -24.66
N ALA A 105 20.84 -21.66 -24.05
CA ALA A 105 19.74 -20.70 -24.24
C ALA A 105 20.18 -19.27 -23.87
N LEU A 106 20.92 -19.11 -22.77
CA LEU A 106 21.45 -17.81 -22.37
C LEU A 106 22.48 -17.26 -23.37
N VAL A 107 23.39 -18.11 -23.88
CA VAL A 107 24.39 -17.72 -24.88
C VAL A 107 23.71 -17.30 -26.18
N GLU A 108 22.74 -18.07 -26.65
CA GLU A 108 21.95 -17.74 -27.84
C GLU A 108 21.18 -16.42 -27.65
N ALA A 109 20.65 -16.18 -26.45
CA ALA A 109 20.00 -14.91 -26.10
C ALA A 109 20.96 -13.71 -26.11
N SER A 110 22.26 -13.93 -25.88
CA SER A 110 23.25 -12.86 -25.75
C SER A 110 23.71 -12.24 -27.06
N ASP A 111 23.38 -12.85 -28.21
CA ASP A 111 23.78 -12.37 -29.55
C ASP A 111 25.31 -12.16 -29.68
N GLY A 112 26.07 -13.21 -29.34
CA GLY A 112 27.53 -13.24 -29.44
C GLY A 112 28.31 -12.57 -28.30
N LYS A 113 27.61 -12.03 -27.30
CA LYS A 113 28.22 -11.33 -26.15
C LYS A 113 28.76 -12.28 -25.07
N LEU A 114 28.24 -13.51 -25.01
CA LEU A 114 28.71 -14.58 -24.13
C LEU A 114 29.40 -15.69 -24.93
N ALA A 115 30.35 -16.36 -24.28
CA ALA A 115 31.08 -17.47 -24.87
C ALA A 115 30.21 -18.73 -24.98
N GLY A 116 30.37 -19.46 -26.09
CA GLY A 116 29.72 -20.75 -26.31
C GLY A 116 30.02 -21.80 -25.23
N VAL A 117 29.10 -22.74 -25.06
CA VAL A 117 29.34 -23.96 -24.27
C VAL A 117 30.29 -24.86 -25.05
N SER A 118 31.48 -25.10 -24.48
CA SER A 118 32.63 -25.72 -25.14
C SER A 118 32.72 -27.24 -24.96
N GLY A 119 31.91 -27.81 -24.06
CA GLY A 119 31.99 -29.21 -23.63
C GLY A 119 33.04 -29.44 -22.53
N THR A 120 33.89 -28.46 -22.23
CA THR A 120 34.88 -28.53 -21.14
C THR A 120 34.29 -28.20 -19.77
N GLU A 121 33.02 -27.79 -19.74
CA GLU A 121 32.33 -27.37 -18.53
C GLU A 121 32.11 -28.53 -17.55
N ARG A 122 32.51 -28.28 -16.31
CA ARG A 122 32.40 -29.21 -15.19
C ARG A 122 31.67 -28.62 -14.00
N PHE A 123 31.54 -27.30 -13.95
CA PHE A 123 31.00 -26.56 -12.81
C PHE A 123 30.01 -25.49 -13.25
N ALA A 124 29.05 -25.19 -12.37
CA ALA A 124 28.07 -24.13 -12.50
C ALA A 124 28.27 -23.12 -11.36
N SER A 125 28.58 -21.87 -11.71
CA SER A 125 28.88 -20.80 -10.74
C SER A 125 27.62 -20.30 -10.00
N LEU A 126 27.74 -20.13 -8.69
CA LEU A 126 26.74 -19.54 -7.78
C LEU A 126 27.10 -18.10 -7.38
N SER A 127 28.40 -17.79 -7.26
CA SER A 127 28.91 -16.43 -7.08
C SER A 127 30.00 -16.13 -8.11
N SER A 128 30.43 -14.86 -8.18
CA SER A 128 31.44 -14.39 -9.15
C SER A 128 31.10 -14.69 -10.63
N SER A 129 29.86 -15.04 -10.94
CA SER A 129 29.44 -15.49 -12.29
C SER A 129 29.67 -14.43 -13.37
N HIS A 130 29.43 -13.15 -13.08
CA HIS A 130 29.72 -12.09 -14.05
C HIS A 130 31.22 -11.99 -14.36
N MET A 131 32.09 -12.20 -13.37
CA MET A 131 33.54 -12.14 -13.57
C MET A 131 34.04 -13.35 -14.37
N SER A 132 33.56 -14.56 -14.03
CA SER A 132 33.96 -15.78 -14.75
C SER A 132 33.49 -15.77 -16.19
N GLN A 133 32.26 -15.33 -16.44
CA GLN A 133 31.74 -15.20 -17.80
C GLN A 133 32.42 -14.06 -18.58
N PHE A 134 32.87 -12.98 -17.93
CA PHE A 134 33.65 -11.94 -18.61
C PHE A 134 35.02 -12.47 -19.04
N CYS A 135 35.74 -13.17 -18.15
CA CYS A 135 37.00 -13.82 -18.50
C CYS A 135 36.83 -14.83 -19.64
N LYS A 136 35.75 -15.63 -19.61
CA LYS A 136 35.43 -16.59 -20.67
C LYS A 136 35.11 -15.88 -22.00
N ALA A 137 34.34 -14.80 -21.98
CA ALA A 137 34.02 -13.99 -23.16
C ALA A 137 35.27 -13.37 -23.81
N VAL A 138 36.20 -12.86 -23.00
CA VAL A 138 37.48 -12.30 -23.47
C VAL A 138 38.40 -13.37 -24.05
N ARG A 139 38.38 -14.58 -23.49
CA ARG A 139 39.12 -15.72 -24.04
C ARG A 139 38.56 -16.19 -25.37
N SER A 140 37.24 -16.12 -25.55
CA SER A 140 36.55 -16.61 -26.73
C SER A 140 36.40 -15.58 -27.85
N GLY A 141 36.85 -14.32 -27.67
CA GLY A 141 36.71 -13.32 -28.72
C GLY A 141 35.28 -12.82 -28.91
N CYS A 142 34.46 -12.79 -27.85
CA CYS A 142 33.06 -12.37 -27.95
C CYS A 142 32.90 -10.91 -28.37
N SER A 143 31.75 -10.56 -28.94
CA SER A 143 31.44 -9.17 -29.29
C SER A 143 31.10 -8.34 -28.04
N SER A 144 31.34 -7.04 -28.08
CA SER A 144 30.93 -6.10 -27.03
C SER A 144 30.36 -4.82 -27.63
N GLU A 145 29.29 -4.33 -27.00
CA GLU A 145 28.63 -3.04 -27.33
C GLU A 145 28.90 -1.98 -26.26
N HIS A 146 29.79 -2.28 -25.30
CA HIS A 146 30.17 -1.36 -24.25
C HIS A 146 31.19 -0.34 -24.78
N GLU A 147 30.91 0.95 -24.61
CA GLU A 147 31.64 2.06 -25.25
C GLU A 147 33.14 2.11 -24.88
N SER A 148 33.49 1.69 -23.66
CA SER A 148 34.88 1.67 -23.17
C SER A 148 35.62 0.34 -23.35
N LEU A 149 35.00 -0.65 -24.01
CA LEU A 149 35.63 -1.93 -24.34
C LEU A 149 35.79 -2.07 -25.86
N PRO A 150 36.76 -2.87 -26.33
CA PRO A 150 36.88 -3.14 -27.76
C PRO A 150 35.64 -3.88 -28.28
N SER A 151 35.30 -3.67 -29.56
CA SER A 151 34.16 -4.32 -30.22
C SER A 151 34.26 -5.84 -30.24
N VAL A 152 35.49 -6.36 -30.22
CA VAL A 152 35.81 -7.77 -30.04
C VAL A 152 36.68 -7.89 -28.79
N LEU A 153 36.19 -8.67 -27.82
CA LEU A 153 36.87 -8.95 -26.56
C LEU A 153 37.98 -9.97 -26.79
N ALA A 154 39.15 -9.51 -27.21
CA ALA A 154 40.36 -10.32 -27.27
C ALA A 154 41.33 -9.93 -26.16
N LEU A 155 41.98 -10.90 -25.53
CA LEU A 155 42.87 -10.68 -24.38
C LEU A 155 43.97 -9.66 -24.70
N GLU A 156 44.60 -9.77 -25.86
CA GLU A 156 45.67 -8.87 -26.30
C GLU A 156 45.17 -7.43 -26.47
N THR A 157 43.95 -7.26 -26.96
CA THR A 157 43.34 -5.94 -27.17
C THR A 157 42.95 -5.31 -25.84
N VAL A 158 42.31 -6.09 -24.96
CA VAL A 158 41.88 -5.61 -23.64
C VAL A 158 43.09 -5.27 -22.77
N THR A 159 44.14 -6.09 -22.76
CA THR A 159 45.34 -5.85 -21.94
C THR A 159 46.24 -4.72 -22.47
N LYS A 160 46.16 -4.39 -23.77
CA LYS A 160 46.76 -3.15 -24.30
C LYS A 160 46.07 -1.90 -23.78
N GLN A 161 44.75 -1.95 -23.60
CA GLN A 161 43.96 -0.82 -23.11
C GLN A 161 43.99 -0.72 -21.56
N TYR A 162 44.00 -1.86 -20.88
CA TYR A 162 44.02 -1.99 -19.43
C TYR A 162 45.19 -2.89 -19.04
N THR A 163 46.34 -2.29 -18.72
CA THR A 163 47.56 -3.02 -18.36
C THR A 163 47.41 -3.67 -16.99
N ASP A 164 46.90 -4.90 -16.97
CA ASP A 164 46.56 -5.65 -15.76
C ASP A 164 46.96 -7.13 -15.88
N GLU A 165 48.06 -7.50 -15.22
CA GLU A 165 48.58 -8.87 -15.24
C GLU A 165 47.71 -9.85 -14.44
N GLN A 166 47.02 -9.39 -13.40
CA GLN A 166 46.12 -10.25 -12.63
C GLN A 166 44.90 -10.63 -13.47
N PHE A 167 44.36 -9.69 -14.22
CA PHE A 167 43.30 -9.97 -15.19
C PHE A 167 43.76 -10.96 -16.26
N ALA A 168 44.95 -10.74 -16.85
CA ALA A 168 45.49 -11.65 -17.85
C ALA A 168 45.69 -13.08 -17.30
N THR A 169 46.11 -13.19 -16.05
CA THR A 169 46.20 -14.47 -15.33
C THR A 169 44.83 -15.09 -15.12
N ALA A 170 43.83 -14.32 -14.68
CA ALA A 170 42.47 -14.80 -14.49
C ALA A 170 41.84 -15.35 -15.78
N VAL A 171 42.12 -14.74 -16.94
CA VAL A 171 41.63 -15.23 -18.25
C VAL A 171 42.31 -16.53 -18.68
N ARG A 172 43.63 -16.64 -18.47
CA ARG A 172 44.44 -17.78 -18.95
C ARG A 172 44.38 -19.00 -18.03
N GLN A 173 44.35 -18.78 -16.73
CA GLN A 173 44.54 -19.81 -15.71
C GLN A 173 43.37 -19.89 -14.72
N GLY A 174 42.58 -18.83 -14.60
CA GLY A 174 41.50 -18.76 -13.64
C GLY A 174 41.96 -18.44 -12.21
N TRP A 175 41.13 -18.80 -11.23
CA TRP A 175 41.39 -18.58 -9.81
C TRP A 175 40.80 -19.71 -8.95
N VAL A 176 41.03 -19.66 -7.64
CA VAL A 176 40.55 -20.69 -6.70
C VAL A 176 39.05 -20.51 -6.44
N TRP A 177 38.29 -21.59 -6.57
CA TRP A 177 36.86 -21.68 -6.28
C TRP A 177 36.57 -22.69 -5.17
N ASN A 178 35.56 -22.37 -4.38
CA ASN A 178 34.89 -23.29 -3.47
C ASN A 178 33.91 -24.16 -4.29
N CYS A 179 34.30 -25.41 -4.54
CA CYS A 179 33.59 -26.38 -5.35
C CYS A 179 32.72 -27.29 -4.48
N ILE A 180 31.42 -27.28 -4.74
CA ILE A 180 30.44 -28.10 -4.04
C ILE A 180 30.10 -29.32 -4.90
N SER A 181 30.11 -30.50 -4.31
CA SER A 181 29.88 -31.76 -5.04
C SER A 181 28.49 -31.80 -5.68
N ALA A 182 28.41 -32.40 -6.87
CA ALA A 182 27.18 -32.55 -7.66
C ALA A 182 26.05 -33.22 -6.85
N CYS A 183 26.41 -34.16 -5.98
CA CYS A 183 25.43 -34.90 -5.19
C CYS A 183 24.67 -34.03 -4.17
N VAL A 184 25.18 -32.84 -3.84
CA VAL A 184 24.47 -31.87 -2.98
C VAL A 184 23.31 -31.26 -3.74
N ASP A 185 23.53 -30.84 -5.00
CA ASP A 185 22.46 -30.32 -5.85
C ASP A 185 21.41 -31.39 -6.16
N ASP A 186 21.86 -32.63 -6.36
CA ASP A 186 20.98 -33.77 -6.59
C ASP A 186 20.11 -34.11 -5.37
N ALA A 187 20.66 -34.08 -4.16
CA ALA A 187 19.95 -34.44 -2.94
C ALA A 187 19.17 -33.27 -2.31
N VAL A 188 19.61 -32.03 -2.52
CA VAL A 188 19.12 -30.83 -1.84
C VAL A 188 18.87 -29.72 -2.85
N GLY A 189 17.88 -29.92 -3.73
CA GLY A 189 17.63 -29.02 -4.87
C GLY A 189 17.32 -27.55 -4.52
N TRP A 190 16.99 -27.22 -3.27
CA TRP A 190 16.81 -25.84 -2.82
C TRP A 190 18.11 -25.12 -2.44
N PHE A 191 19.22 -25.86 -2.30
CA PHE A 191 20.46 -25.35 -1.72
C PHE A 191 21.14 -24.30 -2.60
N ALA A 192 21.14 -24.50 -3.93
CA ALA A 192 21.74 -23.56 -4.88
C ALA A 192 21.09 -22.16 -4.80
N ASP A 193 19.76 -22.09 -4.85
CA ASP A 193 19.00 -20.83 -4.70
C ASP A 193 19.22 -20.18 -3.32
N PHE A 194 19.29 -20.99 -2.25
CA PHE A 194 19.56 -20.46 -0.92
C PHE A 194 20.96 -19.85 -0.80
N LEU A 195 21.99 -20.58 -1.24
CA LEU A 195 23.38 -20.16 -1.11
C LEU A 195 23.66 -18.94 -1.98
N GLN A 196 23.18 -18.91 -3.24
CA GLN A 196 23.36 -17.73 -4.10
C GLN A 196 22.70 -16.49 -3.51
N ALA A 197 21.52 -16.61 -2.88
CA ALA A 197 20.86 -15.47 -2.25
C ALA A 197 21.69 -14.89 -1.09
N SER A 198 22.33 -15.76 -0.30
CA SER A 198 23.26 -15.31 0.76
C SER A 198 24.52 -14.66 0.18
N LEU A 199 25.16 -15.29 -0.81
CA LEU A 199 26.39 -14.78 -1.42
C LEU A 199 26.19 -13.46 -2.17
N ASN A 200 24.98 -13.24 -2.71
CA ASN A 200 24.60 -12.00 -3.37
C ASN A 200 24.03 -10.94 -2.42
N ALA A 201 23.78 -11.24 -1.13
CA ALA A 201 23.20 -10.30 -0.17
C ALA A 201 23.99 -8.98 -0.09
N SER A 202 25.32 -9.04 -0.09
CA SER A 202 26.19 -7.84 -0.10
C SER A 202 26.02 -7.01 -1.37
N ASN A 203 25.80 -7.65 -2.52
CA ASN A 203 25.51 -6.96 -3.79
C ASN A 203 24.10 -6.36 -3.78
N HIS A 204 23.14 -6.98 -3.10
CA HIS A 204 21.79 -6.43 -2.90
C HIS A 204 21.82 -5.17 -2.01
N ILE A 205 22.69 -5.16 -0.98
CA ILE A 205 22.89 -4.00 -0.10
C ILE A 205 23.63 -2.86 -0.81
N ALA A 206 24.66 -3.19 -1.61
CA ALA A 206 25.52 -2.19 -2.26
C ALA A 206 25.05 -1.76 -3.66
N GLY A 207 24.21 -2.54 -4.33
CA GLY A 207 23.79 -2.34 -5.73
C GLY A 207 22.28 -2.17 -5.88
N ARG A 208 21.86 -1.46 -6.94
CA ARG A 208 20.43 -1.34 -7.29
C ARG A 208 19.95 -2.61 -7.99
N LEU A 209 18.89 -3.23 -7.46
CA LEU A 209 18.19 -4.34 -8.09
C LEU A 209 17.14 -3.84 -9.07
N THR A 210 16.94 -4.58 -10.15
CA THR A 210 15.85 -4.32 -11.08
C THR A 210 14.52 -4.82 -10.50
N GLU A 211 13.41 -4.25 -10.96
CA GLU A 211 12.08 -4.70 -10.52
C GLU A 211 11.81 -6.17 -10.89
N MET A 212 12.39 -6.68 -11.98
CA MET A 212 12.28 -8.09 -12.37
C MET A 212 13.07 -9.01 -11.44
N GLU A 213 14.25 -8.59 -10.97
CA GLU A 213 15.01 -9.32 -9.94
C GLU A 213 14.23 -9.40 -8.63
N ILE A 214 13.64 -8.28 -8.21
CA ILE A 214 12.80 -8.23 -7.02
C ILE A 214 11.57 -9.12 -7.19
N ALA A 215 10.92 -9.09 -8.36
CA ALA A 215 9.78 -9.96 -8.65
C ALA A 215 10.14 -11.45 -8.64
N MET A 216 11.30 -11.84 -9.20
CA MET A 216 11.80 -13.22 -9.15
C MET A 216 12.12 -13.66 -7.71
N ASN A 217 12.72 -12.79 -6.90
CA ASN A 217 12.97 -13.05 -5.48
C ASN A 217 11.66 -13.23 -4.71
N LEU A 218 10.66 -12.36 -4.92
CA LEU A 218 9.33 -12.48 -4.32
C LEU A 218 8.68 -13.81 -4.69
N ALA A 219 8.73 -14.21 -5.96
CA ALA A 219 8.22 -15.50 -6.42
C ALA A 219 8.95 -16.68 -5.75
N ALA A 220 10.27 -16.64 -5.68
CA ALA A 220 11.07 -17.68 -5.04
C ALA A 220 10.81 -17.81 -3.53
N HIS A 221 10.64 -16.68 -2.82
CA HIS A 221 10.24 -16.68 -1.41
C HIS A 221 8.80 -17.15 -1.22
N TYR A 222 7.89 -16.80 -2.11
CA TYR A 222 6.50 -17.25 -2.05
C TYR A 222 6.40 -18.77 -2.23
N LYS A 223 7.13 -19.34 -3.20
CA LYS A 223 7.19 -20.81 -3.38
C LYS A 223 7.70 -21.55 -2.14
N ARG A 224 8.53 -20.91 -1.32
CA ARG A 224 9.07 -21.48 -0.08
C ARG A 224 8.13 -21.32 1.12
N THR A 225 7.42 -20.21 1.20
CA THR A 225 6.69 -19.81 2.42
C THR A 225 5.16 -19.91 2.29
N GLY A 226 4.63 -19.91 1.07
CA GLY A 226 3.20 -19.77 0.80
C GLY A 226 2.61 -18.40 1.18
N SER A 227 3.42 -17.43 1.62
CA SER A 227 2.96 -16.12 2.08
C SER A 227 3.67 -14.99 1.34
N MET A 228 2.88 -14.12 0.70
CA MET A 228 3.41 -12.93 0.05
C MET A 228 3.91 -11.92 1.08
N GLU A 229 3.27 -11.85 2.24
CA GLU A 229 3.64 -10.97 3.34
C GLU A 229 5.03 -11.35 3.89
N ALA A 230 5.30 -12.63 4.12
CA ALA A 230 6.62 -13.13 4.51
C ALA A 230 7.67 -12.89 3.41
N SER A 231 7.27 -13.02 2.14
CA SER A 231 8.14 -12.78 0.98
C SER A 231 8.55 -11.32 0.85
N VAL A 232 7.61 -10.38 1.08
CA VAL A 232 7.88 -8.94 1.09
C VAL A 232 8.84 -8.59 2.21
N GLU A 233 8.65 -9.12 3.42
CA GLU A 233 9.54 -8.83 4.55
C GLU A 233 10.96 -9.34 4.28
N ALA A 234 11.10 -10.55 3.71
CA ALA A 234 12.40 -11.08 3.30
C ALA A 234 13.09 -10.21 2.25
N CYS A 235 12.36 -9.76 1.22
CA CYS A 235 12.90 -8.86 0.20
C CYS A 235 13.25 -7.47 0.76
N ARG A 236 12.46 -6.95 1.70
CA ARG A 236 12.69 -5.65 2.36
C ARG A 236 13.98 -5.66 3.18
N ALA A 237 14.33 -6.80 3.79
CA ALA A 237 15.62 -6.97 4.47
C ALA A 237 16.83 -6.96 3.50
N MET A 238 16.62 -7.21 2.21
CA MET A 238 17.67 -7.23 1.19
C MET A 238 17.77 -5.95 0.36
N CYS A 239 16.67 -5.19 0.23
CA CYS A 239 16.62 -3.96 -0.55
C CYS A 239 15.65 -2.92 0.04
N GLU A 240 16.11 -1.66 0.12
CA GLU A 240 15.25 -0.54 0.49
C GLU A 240 14.62 0.07 -0.77
N LEU A 241 13.42 -0.42 -1.13
CA LEU A 241 12.64 0.11 -2.25
C LEU A 241 11.26 0.59 -1.77
N GLY A 242 11.00 1.90 -1.84
CA GLY A 242 9.76 2.52 -1.35
C GLY A 242 8.46 2.04 -2.04
N TYR A 243 8.58 1.31 -3.15
CA TYR A 243 7.45 0.75 -3.91
C TYR A 243 7.49 -0.77 -4.04
N LEU A 244 8.23 -1.47 -3.17
CA LEU A 244 8.24 -2.93 -3.11
C LEU A 244 6.83 -3.54 -3.05
N ASP A 245 5.93 -2.93 -2.28
CA ASP A 245 4.55 -3.40 -2.14
C ASP A 245 3.78 -3.38 -3.47
N ALA A 246 4.10 -2.44 -4.38
CA ALA A 246 3.49 -2.39 -5.71
C ALA A 246 4.00 -3.52 -6.61
N ILE A 247 5.28 -3.89 -6.48
CA ILE A 247 5.85 -5.07 -7.17
C ILE A 247 5.20 -6.34 -6.65
N ALA A 248 5.08 -6.47 -5.33
CA ALA A 248 4.43 -7.63 -4.70
C ALA A 248 2.95 -7.76 -5.08
N GLU A 249 2.22 -6.65 -5.14
CA GLU A 249 0.83 -6.64 -5.60
C GLU A 249 0.73 -7.09 -7.07
N TRP A 250 1.62 -6.59 -7.94
CA TRP A 250 1.66 -7.01 -9.33
C TRP A 250 2.00 -8.51 -9.46
N VAL A 251 3.02 -9.00 -8.74
CA VAL A 251 3.39 -10.42 -8.67
C VAL A 251 2.19 -11.26 -8.25
N LYS A 252 1.55 -10.91 -7.13
CA LYS A 252 0.41 -11.66 -6.57
C LYS A 252 -0.78 -11.71 -7.52
N LYS A 253 -1.05 -10.65 -8.27
CA LYS A 253 -2.26 -10.53 -9.10
C LYS A 253 -2.07 -11.04 -10.53
N TYR A 254 -0.97 -10.72 -11.20
CA TYR A 254 -0.95 -10.72 -12.66
C TYR A 254 0.02 -11.71 -13.31
N THR A 255 0.82 -12.46 -12.54
CA THR A 255 2.04 -13.07 -13.10
C THR A 255 2.01 -14.56 -13.40
N GLY A 256 0.85 -15.19 -13.31
CA GLY A 256 0.70 -16.60 -13.65
C GLY A 256 0.81 -17.55 -12.46
N GLY A 257 0.08 -17.27 -11.38
CA GLY A 257 -0.20 -18.23 -10.32
C GLY A 257 1.05 -18.74 -9.59
N GLU A 258 1.00 -19.97 -9.08
CA GLU A 258 2.10 -20.57 -8.30
C GLU A 258 3.39 -20.73 -9.11
N GLN A 259 3.31 -20.81 -10.44
CA GLN A 259 4.49 -20.98 -11.30
C GLN A 259 5.17 -19.67 -11.68
N PHE A 260 4.46 -18.53 -11.61
CA PHE A 260 5.00 -17.20 -11.91
C PHE A 260 5.58 -17.08 -13.35
N LEU A 261 4.97 -17.77 -14.32
CA LEU A 261 5.48 -17.89 -15.70
C LEU A 261 5.72 -16.53 -16.37
N LEU A 262 4.87 -15.54 -16.13
CA LEU A 262 4.99 -14.23 -16.79
C LEU A 262 6.17 -13.42 -16.26
N ILE A 263 6.55 -13.58 -14.98
CA ILE A 263 7.79 -12.96 -14.46
C ILE A 263 8.99 -13.64 -15.10
N GLN A 264 9.00 -14.98 -15.16
CA GLN A 264 10.10 -15.73 -15.79
C GLN A 264 10.26 -15.33 -17.28
N PHE A 265 9.15 -15.19 -17.98
CA PHE A 265 9.11 -14.68 -19.35
C PHE A 265 9.68 -13.27 -19.46
N LEU A 266 9.24 -12.32 -18.62
CA LEU A 266 9.74 -10.93 -18.63
C LEU A 266 11.23 -10.84 -18.27
N ALA A 267 11.70 -11.63 -17.31
CA ALA A 267 13.12 -11.75 -17.00
C ALA A 267 13.91 -12.30 -18.21
N GLY A 268 13.34 -13.26 -18.94
CA GLY A 268 13.88 -13.74 -20.20
C GLY A 268 13.91 -12.67 -21.31
N VAL A 269 12.89 -11.82 -21.39
CA VAL A 269 12.85 -10.66 -22.31
C VAL A 269 13.97 -9.69 -21.96
N GLU A 270 14.13 -9.31 -20.69
CA GLU A 270 15.21 -8.41 -20.24
C GLU A 270 16.59 -8.94 -20.66
N ARG A 271 16.83 -10.26 -20.50
CA ARG A 271 18.07 -10.91 -20.95
C ARG A 271 18.25 -10.89 -22.47
N SER A 272 17.18 -11.18 -23.21
CA SER A 272 17.24 -11.28 -24.68
C SER A 272 17.57 -9.96 -25.36
N PHE A 273 17.22 -8.83 -24.75
CA PHE A 273 17.55 -7.49 -25.25
C PHE A 273 18.81 -6.90 -24.59
N SER A 274 19.54 -7.68 -23.80
CA SER A 274 20.78 -7.26 -23.11
C SER A 274 20.62 -5.92 -22.37
N SER A 275 19.45 -5.71 -21.78
CA SER A 275 19.10 -4.49 -21.08
C SER A 275 19.23 -4.71 -19.57
N SER A 276 19.64 -3.68 -18.82
CA SER A 276 19.58 -3.66 -17.36
C SER A 276 19.09 -2.29 -16.92
N VAL A 277 17.78 -2.10 -17.08
CA VAL A 277 17.10 -0.83 -16.87
C VAL A 277 16.12 -0.94 -15.71
N LEU A 278 16.01 0.14 -14.95
CA LEU A 278 14.99 0.30 -13.93
C LEU A 278 13.71 0.82 -14.57
N LEU A 279 12.57 0.29 -14.13
CA LEU A 279 11.27 0.74 -14.62
C LEU A 279 10.82 2.02 -13.91
N GLY A 280 11.21 2.18 -12.65
CA GLY A 280 10.93 3.35 -11.83
C GLY A 280 9.53 3.32 -11.20
N GLU A 281 9.43 3.93 -10.02
CA GLU A 281 8.24 3.88 -9.17
C GLU A 281 6.96 4.34 -9.87
N GLU A 282 6.97 5.53 -10.47
CA GLU A 282 5.77 6.15 -11.02
C GLU A 282 5.16 5.29 -12.15
N TYR A 283 6.01 4.78 -13.04
CA TYR A 283 5.59 3.93 -14.13
C TYR A 283 5.14 2.56 -13.63
N PHE A 284 5.94 1.91 -12.78
CA PHE A 284 5.62 0.58 -12.28
C PHE A 284 4.33 0.57 -11.47
N ARG A 285 4.14 1.53 -10.56
CA ARG A 285 2.88 1.68 -9.81
C ARG A 285 1.70 1.87 -10.76
N SER A 286 1.86 2.68 -11.81
CA SER A 286 0.80 2.85 -12.81
C SER A 286 0.43 1.52 -13.49
N VAL A 287 1.42 0.72 -13.90
CA VAL A 287 1.18 -0.59 -14.51
C VAL A 287 0.64 -1.61 -13.51
N ALA A 288 0.98 -1.52 -12.22
CA ALA A 288 0.50 -2.44 -11.19
C ALA A 288 -0.93 -2.12 -10.73
N SER A 289 -1.25 -0.84 -10.47
CA SER A 289 -2.45 -0.45 -9.72
C SER A 289 -3.58 0.09 -10.59
N THR A 290 -3.38 0.33 -11.88
CA THR A 290 -4.45 0.86 -12.75
C THR A 290 -5.60 -0.14 -12.86
N ASP A 291 -6.81 0.24 -12.44
CA ASP A 291 -8.04 -0.46 -12.82
C ASP A 291 -8.50 0.05 -14.20
N PHE A 292 -8.49 -0.86 -15.17
CA PHE A 292 -8.97 -0.58 -16.52
C PHE A 292 -10.51 -0.65 -16.61
N GLY A 293 -11.25 -0.95 -15.54
CA GLY A 293 -12.71 -0.89 -15.53
C GLY A 293 -13.42 -1.98 -16.33
N SER A 294 -12.70 -3.01 -16.82
CA SER A 294 -13.29 -4.16 -17.49
C SER A 294 -13.91 -5.13 -16.47
N LYS A 295 -14.94 -5.86 -16.91
CA LYS A 295 -15.54 -6.98 -16.17
C LYS A 295 -15.00 -8.34 -16.63
N GLU A 296 -14.41 -8.40 -17.82
CA GLU A 296 -13.93 -9.62 -18.48
C GLU A 296 -12.47 -9.92 -18.16
N SER A 297 -11.67 -8.90 -17.81
CA SER A 297 -10.25 -9.08 -17.56
C SER A 297 -9.65 -7.98 -16.68
N THR A 298 -8.63 -8.31 -15.90
CA THR A 298 -7.73 -7.33 -15.25
C THR A 298 -6.47 -7.00 -16.08
N PHE A 299 -6.41 -7.52 -17.30
CA PHE A 299 -5.39 -7.28 -18.32
C PHE A 299 -3.95 -7.71 -17.97
N PRO A 300 -3.72 -8.94 -17.46
CA PRO A 300 -2.38 -9.40 -17.11
C PRO A 300 -1.40 -9.40 -18.30
N LEU A 301 -1.84 -9.74 -19.52
CA LEU A 301 -0.96 -9.81 -20.69
C LEU A 301 -0.62 -8.43 -21.23
N VAL A 302 -1.57 -7.49 -21.29
CA VAL A 302 -1.28 -6.08 -21.63
C VAL A 302 -0.34 -5.47 -20.61
N ARG A 303 -0.48 -5.74 -19.31
CA ARG A 303 0.50 -5.29 -18.30
C ARG A 303 1.88 -5.86 -18.61
N CYS A 304 1.98 -7.14 -18.98
CA CYS A 304 3.25 -7.73 -19.41
C CYS A 304 3.81 -7.09 -20.68
N MET A 305 2.99 -6.75 -21.68
CA MET A 305 3.42 -6.03 -22.89
C MET A 305 4.04 -4.68 -22.53
N LEU A 306 3.39 -3.93 -21.64
CA LEU A 306 3.87 -2.62 -21.18
C LEU A 306 5.24 -2.75 -20.50
N LEU A 307 5.38 -3.69 -19.57
CA LEU A 307 6.67 -3.95 -18.90
C LEU A 307 7.74 -4.40 -19.89
N ALA A 308 7.41 -5.33 -20.80
CA ALA A 308 8.32 -5.83 -21.83
C ALA A 308 8.87 -4.70 -22.72
N CYS A 309 8.03 -3.73 -23.09
CA CYS A 309 8.46 -2.56 -23.86
C CYS A 309 9.52 -1.75 -23.08
N ASN A 310 9.30 -1.48 -21.80
CA ASN A 310 10.27 -0.71 -21.03
C ASN A 310 11.54 -1.49 -20.71
N LEU A 311 11.44 -2.79 -20.42
CA LEU A 311 12.61 -3.67 -20.23
C LEU A 311 13.48 -3.74 -21.49
N SER A 312 12.88 -3.58 -22.68
CA SER A 312 13.57 -3.52 -23.97
C SER A 312 13.77 -2.09 -24.50
N SER A 313 13.86 -1.09 -23.62
CA SER A 313 14.06 0.31 -24.03
C SER A 313 15.37 0.51 -24.79
N PRO A 314 15.37 1.11 -26.00
CA PRO A 314 16.60 1.54 -26.66
C PRO A 314 17.37 2.54 -25.79
N LYS A 315 18.71 2.59 -25.92
CA LYS A 315 19.58 3.49 -25.14
C LYS A 315 19.12 4.96 -25.14
N LEU A 316 18.58 5.46 -26.26
CA LEU A 316 18.03 6.84 -26.38
C LEU A 316 16.88 7.13 -25.40
N HIS A 317 16.18 6.08 -24.97
CA HIS A 317 15.05 6.14 -24.06
C HIS A 317 15.41 5.65 -22.65
N VAL A 318 16.71 5.51 -22.34
CA VAL A 318 17.21 5.21 -21.00
C VAL A 318 17.89 6.46 -20.45
N GLN A 319 17.43 6.94 -19.29
CA GLN A 319 17.98 8.13 -18.61
C GLN A 319 18.27 7.78 -17.16
N ASP A 320 19.51 8.01 -16.71
CA ASP A 320 19.96 7.71 -15.34
C ASP A 320 19.72 6.23 -14.92
N GLY A 321 19.76 5.32 -15.89
CA GLY A 321 19.46 3.90 -15.70
C GLY A 321 17.97 3.55 -15.69
N PHE A 322 17.07 4.52 -15.86
CA PHE A 322 15.63 4.31 -15.92
C PHE A 322 15.10 4.28 -17.36
N ALA A 323 14.25 3.30 -17.65
CA ALA A 323 13.49 3.21 -18.88
C ALA A 323 12.42 4.31 -18.95
N ARG A 324 12.42 5.07 -20.04
CA ARG A 324 11.45 6.15 -20.32
C ARG A 324 10.81 6.00 -21.71
N LEU A 325 10.86 4.80 -22.30
CA LEU A 325 10.19 4.53 -23.57
C LEU A 325 8.67 4.72 -23.42
N LEU A 326 8.09 4.07 -22.41
CA LEU A 326 6.73 4.27 -21.92
C LEU A 326 6.75 4.97 -20.57
N VAL A 327 5.76 5.84 -20.34
CA VAL A 327 5.60 6.62 -19.12
C VAL A 327 4.18 6.46 -18.56
N LYS A 328 3.92 6.97 -17.36
CA LYS A 328 2.60 6.89 -16.70
C LYS A 328 1.44 7.34 -17.60
N ALA A 329 1.63 8.43 -18.35
CA ALA A 329 0.62 8.96 -19.27
C ALA A 329 0.20 7.96 -20.36
N ASP A 330 1.09 7.06 -20.79
CA ASP A 330 0.75 6.03 -21.76
C ASP A 330 -0.22 4.99 -21.18
N VAL A 331 -0.04 4.63 -19.91
CA VAL A 331 -0.92 3.71 -19.16
C VAL A 331 -2.27 4.38 -18.90
N ASP A 332 -2.27 5.65 -18.47
CA ASP A 332 -3.50 6.38 -18.19
C ASP A 332 -4.42 6.51 -19.43
N ARG A 333 -3.83 6.64 -20.63
CA ARG A 333 -4.59 6.71 -21.88
C ARG A 333 -5.43 5.45 -22.14
N LEU A 334 -4.96 4.29 -21.68
CA LEU A 334 -5.66 3.02 -21.80
C LEU A 334 -6.91 2.93 -20.90
N LYS A 335 -7.11 3.89 -19.98
CA LYS A 335 -8.33 3.97 -19.14
C LYS A 335 -9.54 4.54 -19.89
N THR A 336 -9.32 5.24 -21.00
CA THR A 336 -10.39 5.80 -21.85
C THR A 336 -11.20 4.68 -22.50
N ALA A 337 -12.45 4.92 -22.89
CA ALA A 337 -13.27 3.89 -23.54
C ALA A 337 -12.57 3.28 -24.76
N ALA A 338 -12.08 4.12 -25.68
CA ALA A 338 -11.32 3.67 -26.85
C ALA A 338 -10.01 2.93 -26.47
N GLY A 339 -9.30 3.42 -25.44
CA GLY A 339 -8.08 2.76 -24.95
C GLY A 339 -8.36 1.38 -24.35
N ARG A 340 -9.49 1.21 -23.66
CA ARG A 340 -9.92 -0.07 -23.11
C ARG A 340 -10.31 -1.06 -24.20
N ASP A 341 -11.00 -0.62 -25.24
CA ASP A 341 -11.36 -1.48 -26.36
C ASP A 341 -10.11 -1.99 -27.09
N GLN A 342 -9.11 -1.12 -27.27
CA GLN A 342 -7.81 -1.49 -27.83
C GLN A 342 -7.03 -2.45 -26.92
N ALA A 343 -7.02 -2.21 -25.61
CA ALA A 343 -6.41 -3.12 -24.64
C ALA A 343 -7.09 -4.49 -24.64
N ALA A 344 -8.42 -4.55 -24.73
CA ALA A 344 -9.18 -5.81 -24.81
C ALA A 344 -8.86 -6.58 -26.09
N LEU A 345 -8.71 -5.89 -27.22
CA LEU A 345 -8.27 -6.51 -28.46
C LEU A 345 -6.84 -7.06 -28.35
N ALA A 346 -5.91 -6.29 -27.78
CA ALA A 346 -4.53 -6.74 -27.59
C ALA A 346 -4.42 -7.92 -26.63
N GLU A 347 -5.18 -7.92 -25.53
CA GLU A 347 -5.25 -9.03 -24.57
C GLU A 347 -5.71 -10.32 -25.27
N LYS A 348 -6.80 -10.25 -26.04
CA LYS A 348 -7.33 -11.40 -26.81
C LYS A 348 -6.34 -11.90 -27.86
N MET A 349 -5.65 -10.99 -28.57
CA MET A 349 -4.61 -11.37 -29.53
C MET A 349 -3.42 -12.05 -28.85
N ALA A 350 -3.04 -11.63 -27.64
CA ALA A 350 -1.99 -12.28 -26.88
C ALA A 350 -2.38 -13.67 -26.41
N MET A 351 -3.64 -13.89 -26.00
CA MET A 351 -4.12 -15.24 -25.70
C MET A 351 -3.99 -16.18 -26.89
N LEU A 352 -4.33 -15.73 -28.10
CA LEU A 352 -4.15 -16.52 -29.32
C LEU A 352 -2.68 -16.84 -29.58
N VAL A 353 -1.79 -15.85 -29.42
CA VAL A 353 -0.34 -16.08 -29.52
C VAL A 353 0.14 -17.12 -28.50
N LEU A 354 -0.35 -17.07 -27.26
CA LEU A 354 0.00 -18.06 -26.25
C LEU A 354 -0.59 -19.43 -26.57
N GLN A 355 -1.82 -19.51 -27.10
CA GLN A 355 -2.43 -20.75 -27.56
C GLN A 355 -1.60 -21.44 -28.66
N GLU A 356 -1.08 -20.64 -29.58
CA GLU A 356 -0.21 -21.10 -30.65
C GLU A 356 1.13 -21.66 -30.15
N ILE A 357 1.61 -21.19 -29.01
CA ILE A 357 2.87 -21.61 -28.40
C ILE A 357 2.67 -22.77 -27.41
N GLY A 358 1.50 -22.86 -26.77
CA GLY A 358 1.20 -23.84 -25.74
C GLY A 358 2.07 -23.66 -24.50
N ASP A 359 2.49 -24.78 -23.90
CA ASP A 359 3.30 -24.78 -22.66
C ASP A 359 4.76 -24.35 -22.87
N HIS A 360 5.15 -24.04 -24.11
CA HIS A 360 6.52 -23.69 -24.52
C HIS A 360 6.82 -22.19 -24.48
N LEU A 361 6.12 -21.42 -23.62
CA LEU A 361 6.32 -19.97 -23.51
C LEU A 361 7.78 -19.61 -23.20
N LEU A 362 8.40 -20.32 -22.25
CA LEU A 362 9.78 -20.06 -21.83
C LEU A 362 10.82 -20.51 -22.87
N ASP A 363 10.46 -21.45 -23.74
CA ASP A 363 11.30 -21.85 -24.89
C ASP A 363 11.22 -20.83 -26.03
N ASN A 364 10.15 -20.04 -26.08
CA ASN A 364 9.84 -19.10 -27.17
C ASN A 364 9.91 -17.62 -26.74
N VAL A 365 10.70 -17.31 -25.70
CA VAL A 365 10.77 -15.96 -25.11
C VAL A 365 11.06 -14.87 -26.14
N LYS A 366 12.00 -15.08 -27.06
CA LYS A 366 12.32 -14.07 -28.10
C LYS A 366 11.14 -13.83 -29.04
N LEU A 367 10.51 -14.91 -29.52
CA LEU A 367 9.42 -14.87 -30.49
C LEU A 367 8.18 -14.19 -29.89
N VAL A 368 7.75 -14.66 -28.71
CA VAL A 368 6.60 -14.08 -28.00
C VAL A 368 6.94 -12.67 -27.48
N GLY A 369 8.17 -12.46 -27.03
CA GLY A 369 8.67 -11.15 -26.60
C GLY A 369 8.51 -10.10 -27.70
N ARG A 370 8.93 -10.38 -28.94
CA ARG A 370 8.74 -9.47 -30.07
C ARG A 370 7.27 -9.12 -30.30
N PHE A 371 6.37 -10.11 -30.24
CA PHE A 371 4.93 -9.84 -30.33
C PHE A 371 4.47 -8.88 -29.22
N PHE A 372 4.86 -9.14 -27.96
CA PHE A 372 4.49 -8.31 -26.81
C PHE A 372 5.02 -6.88 -26.94
N LEU A 373 6.26 -6.71 -27.39
CA LEU A 373 6.86 -5.40 -27.67
C LEU A 373 6.06 -4.64 -28.75
N ARG A 374 5.80 -5.27 -29.89
CA ARG A 374 5.08 -4.66 -31.01
C ARG A 374 3.65 -4.27 -30.59
N ALA A 375 2.93 -5.16 -29.92
CA ALA A 375 1.59 -4.91 -29.44
C ALA A 375 1.54 -3.79 -28.38
N GLY A 376 2.46 -3.79 -27.41
CA GLY A 376 2.56 -2.74 -26.39
C GLY A 376 2.90 -1.37 -26.97
N LEU A 377 3.79 -1.32 -27.97
CA LEU A 377 4.11 -0.08 -28.68
C LEU A 377 2.97 0.40 -29.56
N TRP A 378 2.22 -0.50 -30.20
CA TRP A 378 1.00 -0.17 -30.95
C TRP A 378 -0.08 0.42 -30.02
N LEU A 379 -0.36 -0.25 -28.89
CA LEU A 379 -1.29 0.23 -27.86
C LEU A 379 -0.96 1.65 -27.39
N THR A 380 0.33 1.95 -27.30
CA THR A 380 0.83 3.22 -26.80
C THR A 380 1.15 4.24 -27.91
N LYS A 381 0.90 3.89 -29.18
CA LYS A 381 1.22 4.72 -30.36
C LYS A 381 2.70 5.14 -30.42
N LYS A 382 3.60 4.24 -30.08
CA LYS A 382 5.05 4.44 -29.97
C LYS A 382 5.88 3.44 -30.79
N GLU A 383 5.29 2.78 -31.77
CA GLU A 383 5.96 1.79 -32.65
C GLU A 383 7.30 2.31 -33.22
N GLY A 384 7.32 3.55 -33.73
CA GLY A 384 8.54 4.16 -34.27
C GLY A 384 9.65 4.47 -33.24
N LYS A 385 9.39 4.31 -31.94
CA LYS A 385 10.37 4.54 -30.86
C LYS A 385 11.01 3.24 -30.34
N GLY A 386 10.50 2.08 -30.77
CA GLY A 386 11.08 0.79 -30.40
C GLY A 386 12.38 0.48 -31.14
N HIS A 387 12.99 -0.67 -30.82
CA HIS A 387 14.22 -1.14 -31.46
C HIS A 387 14.08 -1.33 -32.98
N GLU A 388 12.95 -1.87 -33.43
CA GLU A 388 12.69 -2.14 -34.86
C GLU A 388 12.45 -0.86 -35.67
N LYS A 389 12.03 0.24 -35.01
CA LYS A 389 11.60 1.50 -35.64
C LYS A 389 10.57 1.31 -36.77
N HIS A 390 9.88 0.16 -36.78
CA HIS A 390 8.89 -0.21 -37.77
C HIS A 390 7.49 0.07 -37.23
N VAL A 391 6.59 0.53 -38.09
CA VAL A 391 5.19 0.81 -37.76
C VAL A 391 4.32 -0.21 -38.47
N PHE A 392 3.75 -1.14 -37.73
CA PHE A 392 2.89 -2.21 -38.25
C PHE A 392 1.47 -1.73 -38.51
N GLY A 393 1.03 -0.69 -37.80
CA GLY A 393 -0.26 -0.02 -38.00
C GLY A 393 -1.47 -0.75 -37.40
N SER A 394 -1.44 -2.09 -37.31
CA SER A 394 -2.53 -2.89 -36.73
C SER A 394 -2.03 -4.16 -36.03
N LEU A 395 -2.82 -4.66 -35.07
CA LEU A 395 -2.53 -5.92 -34.37
C LEU A 395 -2.57 -7.13 -35.29
N GLU A 396 -3.40 -7.12 -36.34
CA GLU A 396 -3.46 -8.19 -37.33
C GLU A 396 -2.15 -8.30 -38.10
N THR A 397 -1.55 -7.17 -38.46
CA THR A 397 -0.24 -7.14 -39.14
C THR A 397 0.86 -7.63 -38.20
N ILE A 398 0.81 -7.27 -36.91
CA ILE A 398 1.73 -7.76 -35.89
C ILE A 398 1.60 -9.28 -35.70
N HIS A 399 0.37 -9.80 -35.65
CA HIS A 399 0.09 -11.23 -35.53
C HIS A 399 0.57 -12.01 -36.76
N LYS A 400 0.36 -11.49 -37.97
CA LYS A 400 0.90 -12.08 -39.21
C LYS A 400 2.42 -12.16 -39.17
N ALA A 401 3.09 -11.10 -38.71
CA ALA A 401 4.55 -11.10 -38.55
C ALA A 401 5.02 -12.17 -37.55
N PHE A 402 4.30 -12.34 -36.43
CA PHE A 402 4.56 -13.41 -35.47
C PHE A 402 4.44 -14.82 -36.11
N MET A 403 3.37 -15.10 -36.85
CA MET A 403 3.18 -16.40 -37.49
C MET A 403 4.29 -16.71 -38.50
N LEU A 404 4.69 -15.72 -39.32
CA LEU A 404 5.80 -15.87 -40.25
C LEU A 404 7.15 -16.14 -39.55
N GLU A 405 7.39 -15.50 -38.40
CA GLU A 405 8.60 -15.75 -37.59
C GLU A 405 8.58 -17.11 -36.91
N LYS A 406 7.41 -17.57 -36.46
CA LYS A 406 7.19 -18.92 -35.90
C LYS A 406 7.51 -20.00 -36.94
N GLU A 407 6.94 -19.89 -38.14
CA GLU A 407 7.17 -20.81 -39.25
C GLU A 407 8.66 -20.88 -39.63
N LYS A 408 9.34 -19.72 -39.70
CA LYS A 408 10.79 -19.67 -39.97
C LYS A 408 11.61 -20.35 -38.89
N SER A 409 11.25 -20.16 -37.62
CA SER A 409 11.96 -20.77 -36.48
C SER A 409 11.77 -22.29 -36.48
N GLN A 410 10.56 -22.77 -36.79
CA GLN A 410 10.28 -24.19 -36.96
C GLN A 410 11.02 -24.79 -38.16
N ALA A 411 11.06 -24.09 -39.30
CA ALA A 411 11.80 -24.52 -40.49
C ALA A 411 13.33 -24.59 -40.25
N ALA A 412 13.87 -23.67 -39.46
CA ALA A 412 15.28 -23.71 -39.05
C ALA A 412 15.57 -24.94 -38.16
N SER A 413 14.65 -25.28 -37.24
CA SER A 413 14.77 -26.46 -36.38
C SER A 413 14.57 -27.80 -37.10
N SER A 414 13.81 -27.84 -38.20
CA SER A 414 13.52 -29.05 -38.99
C SER A 414 14.50 -29.30 -40.15
N SER A 415 15.47 -28.40 -40.37
CA SER A 415 16.53 -28.56 -41.38
C SER A 415 17.50 -29.74 -41.12
N SER A 416 17.28 -30.55 -40.07
CA SER A 416 17.90 -31.87 -39.85
C SER A 416 17.08 -33.07 -40.36
N ALA A 417 15.93 -32.89 -41.03
CA ALA A 417 15.22 -33.98 -41.71
C ALA A 417 14.40 -33.48 -42.91
N ALA A 418 14.78 -33.90 -44.12
CA ALA A 418 14.12 -33.50 -45.36
C ALA A 418 12.94 -34.42 -45.74
N ALA A 419 11.78 -33.82 -46.06
CA ALA A 419 10.80 -34.29 -47.07
C ALA A 419 9.71 -33.20 -47.32
N PRO A 420 9.06 -33.16 -48.51
CA PRO A 420 8.61 -31.91 -49.14
C PRO A 420 7.18 -31.47 -48.77
N ALA A 421 6.98 -30.17 -48.90
CA ALA A 421 5.76 -29.42 -48.60
C ALA A 421 4.63 -29.62 -49.63
N THR A 422 3.39 -29.48 -49.16
CA THR A 422 2.22 -29.21 -49.98
C THR A 422 1.37 -28.04 -49.45
N ALA A 423 1.17 -27.10 -50.36
CA ALA A 423 0.03 -26.20 -50.58
C ALA A 423 -0.40 -25.17 -49.53
N ALA A 424 -0.21 -23.91 -49.94
CA ALA A 424 -0.78 -22.70 -49.38
C ALA A 424 -2.33 -22.71 -49.41
N GLY A 425 -2.93 -22.29 -48.30
CA GLY A 425 -4.34 -21.93 -48.17
C GLY A 425 -4.48 -20.46 -47.79
N ASP A 426 -5.20 -19.72 -48.63
CA ASP A 426 -5.56 -18.31 -48.53
C ASP A 426 -6.31 -17.99 -47.21
N SER A 427 -5.71 -17.21 -46.31
CA SER A 427 -6.28 -16.83 -45.01
C SER A 427 -6.89 -15.43 -45.01
N SER A 428 -7.71 -15.14 -46.02
CA SER A 428 -8.59 -13.97 -46.03
C SER A 428 -9.98 -14.34 -45.50
N LYS A 429 -10.12 -14.48 -44.18
CA LYS A 429 -11.35 -14.26 -43.37
C LYS A 429 -11.20 -14.96 -42.01
N VAL A 430 -10.87 -14.22 -40.95
CA VAL A 430 -11.21 -14.63 -39.58
C VAL A 430 -11.57 -13.40 -38.75
N LEU A 431 -12.84 -13.03 -38.79
CA LEU A 431 -13.50 -12.13 -37.83
C LEU A 431 -14.62 -12.93 -37.15
N GLY A 432 -14.20 -14.05 -36.55
CA GLY A 432 -15.04 -14.99 -35.81
C GLY A 432 -14.13 -15.82 -34.92
N LEU A 433 -13.52 -15.19 -33.92
CA LEU A 433 -12.61 -15.85 -32.97
C LEU A 433 -13.31 -15.93 -31.61
N GLN A 434 -13.72 -17.14 -31.23
CA GLN A 434 -14.04 -17.48 -29.85
C GLN A 434 -12.72 -17.92 -29.20
N ALA A 435 -11.94 -16.95 -28.71
CA ALA A 435 -10.74 -17.19 -27.90
C ALA A 435 -11.07 -17.63 -26.45
N GLU A 436 -12.33 -18.03 -26.21
CA GLU A 436 -12.92 -18.17 -24.89
C GLU A 436 -12.38 -19.40 -24.13
N ASP A 437 -11.73 -20.34 -24.82
CA ASP A 437 -11.31 -21.63 -24.24
C ASP A 437 -9.82 -21.73 -23.87
N TYR A 438 -8.95 -20.84 -24.38
CA TYR A 438 -7.51 -20.88 -24.03
C TYR A 438 -7.12 -19.72 -23.12
N VAL A 439 -7.25 -19.96 -21.83
CA VAL A 439 -6.61 -19.16 -20.79
C VAL A 439 -5.56 -20.04 -20.15
N MET A 440 -4.30 -19.57 -20.10
CA MET A 440 -3.28 -20.28 -19.32
C MET A 440 -3.83 -20.46 -17.91
N SER A 441 -3.96 -21.71 -17.46
CA SER A 441 -4.55 -22.07 -16.15
C SER A 441 -4.04 -21.20 -15.00
N ASN A 442 -2.76 -20.84 -15.10
CA ASN A 442 -2.01 -20.00 -14.20
C ASN A 442 -2.48 -18.53 -14.08
N ILE A 443 -3.21 -17.97 -15.04
CA ILE A 443 -3.79 -16.61 -14.99
C ILE A 443 -5.33 -16.60 -15.02
N GLN A 444 -6.00 -17.75 -14.88
CA GLN A 444 -7.46 -17.85 -14.98
C GLN A 444 -8.21 -16.87 -14.07
N ALA A 445 -7.73 -16.67 -12.85
CA ALA A 445 -8.35 -15.76 -11.88
C ALA A 445 -8.41 -14.30 -12.36
N ASN A 446 -7.62 -13.91 -13.36
CA ASN A 446 -7.66 -12.57 -13.96
C ASN A 446 -8.76 -12.41 -15.03
N TYR A 447 -9.45 -13.50 -15.37
CA TYR A 447 -10.56 -13.54 -16.34
C TYR A 447 -11.86 -14.09 -15.72
N ASP A 448 -11.79 -14.60 -14.49
CA ASP A 448 -12.95 -15.03 -13.72
C ASP A 448 -13.70 -13.82 -13.13
N ALA A 449 -14.97 -13.65 -13.51
CA ALA A 449 -15.80 -12.53 -13.09
C ALA A 449 -15.90 -12.39 -11.56
N LYS A 450 -15.99 -13.52 -10.84
CA LYS A 450 -16.04 -13.54 -9.36
C LYS A 450 -14.74 -13.02 -8.75
N SER A 451 -13.59 -13.50 -9.23
CA SER A 451 -12.26 -13.08 -8.78
C SER A 451 -12.02 -11.61 -9.07
N ILE A 452 -12.36 -11.14 -10.27
CA ILE A 452 -12.25 -9.72 -10.67
C ILE A 452 -13.09 -8.84 -9.76
N ALA A 453 -14.35 -9.23 -9.50
CA ALA A 453 -15.23 -8.49 -8.61
C ALA A 453 -14.73 -8.47 -7.17
N THR A 454 -14.23 -9.60 -6.67
CA THR A 454 -13.64 -9.72 -5.32
C THR A 454 -12.44 -8.79 -5.16
N GLN A 455 -11.56 -8.71 -6.17
CA GLN A 455 -10.43 -7.78 -6.15
C GLN A 455 -10.87 -6.31 -6.17
N ARG A 456 -11.83 -5.97 -7.03
CA ARG A 456 -12.37 -4.60 -7.17
C ARG A 456 -13.11 -4.12 -5.91
N TYR A 457 -13.82 -5.03 -5.25
CA TYR A 457 -14.59 -4.75 -4.04
C TYR A 457 -13.97 -5.40 -2.80
N SER A 458 -12.64 -5.39 -2.69
CA SER A 458 -11.89 -5.98 -1.58
C SER A 458 -12.23 -5.41 -0.18
N TRP A 459 -12.91 -4.27 -0.12
CA TRP A 459 -13.44 -3.67 1.11
C TRP A 459 -14.74 -4.32 1.60
N LEU A 460 -15.38 -5.18 0.79
CA LEU A 460 -16.49 -6.03 1.20
C LEU A 460 -15.92 -7.28 1.88
N VAL A 461 -16.07 -7.34 3.20
CA VAL A 461 -15.52 -8.41 4.04
C VAL A 461 -16.69 -9.25 4.55
N PRO A 462 -16.67 -10.59 4.34
CA PRO A 462 -17.70 -11.48 4.85
C PRO A 462 -17.97 -11.27 6.35
N GLY A 463 -19.26 -11.22 6.72
CA GLY A 463 -19.72 -11.00 8.10
C GLY A 463 -19.68 -9.54 8.57
N LYS A 464 -19.25 -8.59 7.73
CA LYS A 464 -19.33 -7.15 8.06
C LYS A 464 -20.64 -6.54 7.59
N LYS A 465 -21.08 -5.49 8.29
CA LYS A 465 -22.34 -4.79 8.06
C LYS A 465 -22.14 -3.52 7.24
N TYR A 466 -23.06 -3.31 6.31
CA TYR A 466 -23.04 -2.24 5.34
C TYR A 466 -24.42 -1.60 5.24
N ILE A 467 -24.47 -0.28 5.04
CA ILE A 467 -25.71 0.47 4.89
C ILE A 467 -25.94 0.81 3.41
N ARG A 468 -27.18 0.62 2.94
CA ARG A 468 -27.70 1.10 1.65
C ARG A 468 -29.15 1.56 1.84
N ASN A 469 -29.48 2.77 1.40
CA ASN A 469 -30.84 3.33 1.49
C ASN A 469 -31.49 3.30 2.89
N SER A 470 -30.67 3.37 3.95
CA SER A 470 -31.07 3.26 5.38
C SER A 470 -31.22 1.84 5.92
N ASP A 471 -31.21 0.83 5.07
CA ASP A 471 -31.23 -0.57 5.48
C ASP A 471 -29.82 -1.09 5.75
N ILE A 472 -29.71 -2.01 6.70
CA ILE A 472 -28.45 -2.63 7.11
C ILE A 472 -28.39 -4.04 6.53
N PHE A 473 -27.32 -4.30 5.80
CA PHE A 473 -27.02 -5.56 5.15
C PHE A 473 -25.74 -6.14 5.71
N GLU A 474 -25.65 -7.44 5.85
CA GLU A 474 -24.43 -8.17 6.16
C GLU A 474 -23.92 -8.84 4.88
N PHE A 475 -22.66 -8.59 4.53
CA PHE A 475 -22.08 -9.18 3.33
C PHE A 475 -21.73 -10.65 3.60
N VAL A 476 -22.14 -11.54 2.69
CA VAL A 476 -21.89 -12.98 2.81
C VAL A 476 -20.69 -13.36 1.95
N ASP A 477 -20.83 -13.26 0.62
CA ASP A 477 -19.77 -13.60 -0.32
C ASP A 477 -19.97 -12.93 -1.69
N MET A 478 -18.94 -13.05 -2.54
CA MET A 478 -18.97 -12.60 -3.94
C MET A 478 -19.29 -13.78 -4.86
N GLN A 479 -20.19 -13.58 -5.82
CA GLN A 479 -20.51 -14.50 -6.91
C GLN A 479 -20.12 -13.91 -8.26
N GLU A 480 -20.29 -14.67 -9.35
CA GLU A 480 -19.89 -14.28 -10.70
C GLU A 480 -20.58 -13.03 -11.23
N GLN A 481 -21.85 -12.80 -10.86
CA GLN A 481 -22.65 -11.67 -11.38
C GLN A 481 -23.12 -10.71 -10.29
N HIS A 482 -23.08 -11.13 -9.02
CA HIS A 482 -23.62 -10.38 -7.89
C HIS A 482 -22.81 -10.61 -6.61
N GLY A 483 -22.96 -9.74 -5.62
CA GLY A 483 -22.57 -10.00 -4.22
C GLY A 483 -23.80 -10.42 -3.41
N ARG A 484 -23.66 -11.41 -2.54
CA ARG A 484 -24.74 -11.86 -1.66
C ARG A 484 -24.71 -11.13 -0.34
N PHE A 485 -25.88 -10.67 0.09
CA PHE A 485 -26.07 -9.99 1.35
C PHE A 485 -27.26 -10.60 2.10
N THR A 486 -27.22 -10.55 3.43
CA THR A 486 -28.38 -10.83 4.27
C THR A 486 -28.85 -9.53 4.93
N SER A 487 -30.15 -9.40 5.17
CA SER A 487 -30.72 -8.32 5.97
C SER A 487 -31.70 -8.93 6.96
N VAL A 488 -31.78 -8.35 8.15
CA VAL A 488 -32.78 -8.70 9.16
C VAL A 488 -33.76 -7.53 9.25
N ASP A 489 -35.05 -7.80 9.10
CA ASP A 489 -36.09 -6.79 9.26
C ASP A 489 -36.39 -6.49 10.74
N ILE A 490 -37.30 -5.56 10.99
CA ILE A 490 -37.69 -5.17 12.37
C ILE A 490 -38.35 -6.30 13.16
N PHE A 491 -38.85 -7.33 12.50
CA PHE A 491 -39.51 -8.50 13.09
C PHE A 491 -38.54 -9.67 13.31
N GLY A 492 -37.26 -9.51 12.95
CA GLY A 492 -36.24 -10.55 13.07
C GLY A 492 -36.27 -11.55 11.91
N GLN A 493 -36.97 -11.26 10.81
CA GLN A 493 -37.00 -12.12 9.64
C GLN A 493 -35.77 -11.86 8.77
N GLU A 494 -35.00 -12.92 8.51
CA GLU A 494 -33.84 -12.89 7.62
C GLU A 494 -34.26 -12.99 6.15
N SER A 495 -33.73 -12.09 5.33
CA SER A 495 -33.86 -12.10 3.86
C SER A 495 -32.49 -12.10 3.20
N MET A 496 -32.34 -12.86 2.11
CA MET A 496 -31.13 -12.89 1.31
C MET A 496 -31.30 -12.10 0.02
N HIS A 497 -30.28 -11.31 -0.34
CA HIS A 497 -30.29 -10.39 -1.46
C HIS A 497 -29.09 -10.64 -2.37
N GLU A 498 -29.36 -10.76 -3.67
CA GLU A 498 -28.34 -10.81 -4.71
C GLU A 498 -28.21 -9.44 -5.36
N ILE A 499 -27.08 -8.76 -5.12
CA ILE A 499 -26.86 -7.39 -5.58
C ILE A 499 -25.87 -7.38 -6.75
N PRO A 500 -26.26 -6.88 -7.94
CA PRO A 500 -25.37 -6.81 -9.09
C PRO A 500 -24.08 -6.05 -8.79
N HIS A 501 -22.95 -6.46 -9.39
CA HIS A 501 -21.66 -5.81 -9.15
C HIS A 501 -21.65 -4.30 -9.41
N SER A 502 -22.49 -3.78 -10.31
CA SER A 502 -22.61 -2.34 -10.60
C SER A 502 -23.11 -1.52 -9.41
N ASP A 503 -23.84 -2.15 -8.50
CA ASP A 503 -24.56 -1.51 -7.40
C ASP A 503 -23.80 -1.61 -6.07
N LEU A 504 -22.76 -2.44 -6.00
CA LEU A 504 -21.97 -2.64 -4.79
C LEU A 504 -21.30 -1.36 -4.29
N LYS A 505 -20.98 -0.42 -5.19
CA LYS A 505 -20.45 0.91 -4.85
C LYS A 505 -21.40 1.76 -3.98
N ASN A 506 -22.67 1.39 -3.89
CA ASN A 506 -23.67 2.13 -3.12
C ASN A 506 -23.70 1.75 -1.63
N PHE A 507 -22.91 0.76 -1.21
CA PHE A 507 -22.80 0.32 0.18
C PHE A 507 -21.69 1.07 0.92
N ARG A 508 -21.89 1.27 2.23
CA ARG A 508 -20.89 1.87 3.13
C ARG A 508 -20.79 1.05 4.40
N LEU A 509 -19.57 0.81 4.90
CA LEU A 509 -19.35 0.10 6.16
C LEU A 509 -20.05 0.86 7.31
N THR A 510 -20.69 0.12 8.23
CA THR A 510 -21.45 0.72 9.34
C THR A 510 -21.36 -0.11 10.61
N ASP A 511 -21.25 0.59 11.75
CA ASP A 511 -21.37 0.01 13.10
C ASP A 511 -22.77 0.18 13.70
N LYS A 512 -23.71 0.74 12.93
CA LYS A 512 -25.10 0.91 13.38
C LYS A 512 -25.72 -0.44 13.69
N LEU A 513 -26.49 -0.46 14.78
CA LEU A 513 -27.29 -1.62 15.15
C LEU A 513 -28.44 -1.80 14.15
N VAL A 514 -28.78 -3.06 13.88
CA VAL A 514 -29.96 -3.42 13.10
C VAL A 514 -31.20 -2.89 13.83
N PRO A 515 -32.11 -2.18 13.14
CA PRO A 515 -33.37 -1.75 13.74
C PRO A 515 -34.10 -2.91 14.40
N ALA A 516 -34.51 -2.73 15.66
CA ALA A 516 -35.21 -3.75 16.43
C ALA A 516 -36.44 -3.15 17.11
N MET A 517 -37.46 -3.98 17.32
CA MET A 517 -38.63 -3.58 18.11
C MET A 517 -38.23 -3.20 19.53
N LEU A 518 -38.71 -2.04 19.98
CA LEU A 518 -38.60 -1.63 21.37
C LEU A 518 -39.68 -2.35 22.19
N ALA A 519 -39.30 -2.92 23.33
CA ALA A 519 -40.25 -3.49 24.28
C ALA A 519 -41.24 -2.41 24.75
N ALA A 520 -42.53 -2.75 24.78
CA ALA A 520 -43.60 -1.83 25.18
C ALA A 520 -43.31 -1.17 26.54
N GLU A 521 -42.79 -1.94 27.50
CA GLU A 521 -42.38 -1.44 28.82
C GLU A 521 -41.35 -0.30 28.76
N LYS A 522 -40.39 -0.36 27.83
CA LYS A 522 -39.41 0.70 27.63
C LYS A 522 -40.05 1.95 27.05
N VAL A 523 -40.99 1.78 26.12
CA VAL A 523 -41.71 2.90 25.50
C VAL A 523 -42.62 3.59 26.51
N THR A 524 -43.35 2.83 27.34
CA THR A 524 -44.22 3.37 28.39
C THR A 524 -43.45 4.24 29.38
N LYS A 525 -42.23 3.83 29.79
CA LYS A 525 -41.37 4.61 30.69
C LYS A 525 -40.90 5.95 30.09
N LEU A 526 -40.97 6.10 28.77
CA LEU A 526 -40.55 7.30 28.05
C LEU A 526 -41.74 8.17 27.61
N GLN A 527 -42.97 7.80 27.99
CA GLN A 527 -44.15 8.63 27.74
C GLN A 527 -44.09 9.93 28.57
N MET A 528 -44.62 11.00 28.00
CA MET A 528 -44.61 12.34 28.59
C MET A 528 -45.20 12.38 30.00
N ASP A 529 -46.27 11.61 30.24
CA ASP A 529 -46.99 11.60 31.52
C ASP A 529 -46.28 10.80 32.62
N VAL A 530 -45.23 10.06 32.25
CA VAL A 530 -44.50 9.15 33.14
C VAL A 530 -43.04 9.56 33.29
N CYS A 531 -42.45 10.23 32.31
CA CYS A 531 -41.02 10.52 32.32
C CYS A 531 -40.66 11.74 33.19
N ASP A 532 -39.61 11.58 34.00
CA ASP A 532 -39.11 12.63 34.89
C ASP A 532 -38.68 13.89 34.12
N SER A 533 -38.22 13.72 32.88
CA SER A 533 -37.80 14.83 32.00
C SER A 533 -38.91 15.87 31.80
N TRP A 534 -40.16 15.43 31.64
CA TRP A 534 -41.28 16.34 31.44
C TRP A 534 -41.67 17.06 32.73
N THR A 535 -41.66 16.34 33.85
CA THR A 535 -41.92 16.91 35.19
C THR A 535 -40.93 18.03 35.51
N LEU A 536 -39.64 17.85 35.18
CA LEU A 536 -38.60 18.85 35.40
C LEU A 536 -38.76 20.09 34.49
N GLU A 537 -39.18 19.91 33.24
CA GLU A 537 -39.46 21.04 32.34
C GLU A 537 -40.72 21.82 32.75
N LEU A 538 -41.75 21.15 33.29
CA LEU A 538 -42.93 21.82 33.85
C LEU A 538 -42.57 22.67 35.07
N GLU A 539 -41.79 22.13 36.02
CA GLU A 539 -41.31 22.89 37.19
C GLU A 539 -40.46 24.10 36.76
N LYS A 540 -39.56 23.92 35.78
CA LYS A 540 -38.75 25.00 35.22
C LYS A 540 -39.61 26.13 34.63
N ALA A 541 -40.67 25.78 33.90
CA ALA A 541 -41.60 26.77 33.35
C ALA A 541 -42.34 27.53 34.46
N GLN A 542 -42.76 26.84 35.52
CA GLN A 542 -43.40 27.47 36.69
C GLN A 542 -42.44 28.42 37.42
N VAL A 543 -41.19 28.02 37.62
CA VAL A 543 -40.14 28.86 38.23
C VAL A 543 -39.85 30.08 37.35
N GLN A 544 -39.76 29.90 36.03
CA GLN A 544 -39.56 30.99 35.07
C GLN A 544 -40.66 32.04 35.18
N ALA A 545 -41.92 31.60 35.21
CA ALA A 545 -43.08 32.48 35.34
C ALA A 545 -43.05 33.21 36.69
N ALA A 546 -42.83 32.48 37.78
CA ALA A 546 -42.80 33.03 39.14
C ALA A 546 -41.74 34.12 39.34
N VAL A 547 -40.53 33.93 38.80
CA VAL A 547 -39.46 34.93 38.88
C VAL A 547 -39.83 36.21 38.14
N LEU A 548 -40.44 36.10 36.95
CA LEU A 548 -40.87 37.25 36.15
C LEU A 548 -42.04 37.99 36.82
N THR A 549 -43.07 37.28 37.27
CA THR A 549 -44.23 37.86 37.96
C THR A 549 -43.83 38.53 39.27
N ASN A 550 -42.99 37.88 40.08
CA ASN A 550 -42.50 38.48 41.32
C ASN A 550 -41.67 39.73 41.06
N HIS A 551 -40.87 39.77 39.98
CA HIS A 551 -40.16 40.99 39.61
C HIS A 551 -41.13 42.12 39.24
N SER A 552 -42.18 41.87 38.46
CA SER A 552 -43.12 42.91 38.05
C SER A 552 -44.02 43.42 39.18
N GLU A 553 -44.41 42.57 40.11
CA GLU A 553 -45.39 42.92 41.16
C GLU A 553 -44.72 43.46 42.44
N GLU A 554 -43.57 42.90 42.83
CA GLU A 554 -42.96 43.17 44.14
C GLU A 554 -41.71 44.07 44.07
N SER A 555 -41.17 44.33 42.87
CA SER A 555 -40.04 45.26 42.74
C SER A 555 -40.51 46.70 42.94
N LEU A 556 -39.90 47.37 43.92
CA LEU A 556 -40.06 48.81 44.11
C LEU A 556 -38.85 49.48 43.46
N LEU A 557 -38.92 49.66 42.15
CA LEU A 557 -37.85 50.24 41.32
C LEU A 557 -38.40 51.45 40.55
N ASP A 558 -38.42 52.61 41.19
CA ASP A 558 -38.68 53.87 40.48
C ASP A 558 -37.42 54.30 39.74
N VAL A 559 -37.39 54.09 38.42
CA VAL A 559 -36.25 54.39 37.56
C VAL A 559 -35.88 55.87 37.61
N SER A 560 -36.83 56.77 37.90
CA SER A 560 -36.56 58.21 38.02
C SER A 560 -35.68 58.56 39.22
N GLN A 561 -35.66 57.70 40.25
CA GLN A 561 -34.85 57.88 41.46
C GLN A 561 -33.44 57.26 41.32
N LEU A 562 -33.11 56.66 40.17
CA LEU A 562 -31.87 55.93 39.95
C LEU A 562 -31.12 56.44 38.73
N VAL A 563 -29.79 56.32 38.77
CA VAL A 563 -28.88 56.66 37.68
C VAL A 563 -28.16 55.39 37.24
N PHE A 564 -28.38 55.00 35.99
CA PHE A 564 -27.76 53.84 35.36
C PHE A 564 -26.59 54.28 34.49
N THR A 565 -25.49 53.53 34.55
CA THR A 565 -24.29 53.82 33.73
C THR A 565 -24.13 52.80 32.61
N ASN A 566 -23.47 53.19 31.52
CA ASN A 566 -23.05 52.28 30.44
C ASN A 566 -22.03 51.22 30.91
N THR A 567 -21.47 51.37 32.10
CA THR A 567 -20.62 50.36 32.77
C THR A 567 -21.40 49.41 33.69
N HIS A 568 -22.74 49.35 33.56
CA HIS A 568 -23.62 48.47 34.33
C HIS A 568 -23.59 48.71 35.85
N LYS A 569 -23.35 49.96 36.28
CA LYS A 569 -23.46 50.39 37.68
C LYS A 569 -24.71 51.22 37.90
N ILE A 570 -25.26 51.14 39.12
CA ILE A 570 -26.46 51.87 39.54
C ILE A 570 -26.08 52.80 40.71
N PHE A 571 -26.51 54.06 40.62
CA PHE A 571 -26.40 55.06 41.67
C PHE A 571 -27.79 55.61 42.03
N THR A 572 -27.93 56.20 43.21
CA THR A 572 -29.13 56.96 43.57
C THR A 572 -29.13 58.34 42.88
N GLY A 573 -30.25 58.68 42.25
CA GLY A 573 -30.51 60.02 41.68
C GLY A 573 -31.08 61.01 42.70
N GLU A 574 -31.71 60.49 43.76
CA GLU A 574 -32.30 61.25 44.87
C GLU A 574 -32.14 60.48 46.20
N LYS A 575 -32.64 61.05 47.30
CA LYS A 575 -32.61 60.41 48.63
C LYS A 575 -33.69 59.32 48.73
N ILE A 576 -33.29 58.09 49.01
CA ILE A 576 -34.19 56.92 49.10
C ILE A 576 -34.34 56.47 50.56
N LYS A 577 -35.59 56.31 51.03
CA LYS A 577 -35.88 55.77 52.37
C LYS A 577 -35.47 54.29 52.47
N LYS A 578 -35.21 53.78 53.68
CA LYS A 578 -34.77 52.38 53.89
C LYS A 578 -35.66 51.33 53.20
N SER A 579 -36.97 51.52 53.17
CA SER A 579 -37.94 50.63 52.51
C SER A 579 -38.33 51.06 51.09
N GLY A 580 -37.73 52.13 50.55
CA GLY A 580 -38.13 52.76 49.30
C GLY A 580 -37.60 52.09 48.04
N LEU A 581 -36.75 51.07 48.17
CA LEU A 581 -36.17 50.33 47.05
C LEU A 581 -36.17 48.84 47.35
N ARG A 582 -36.64 48.03 46.40
CA ARG A 582 -36.58 46.58 46.47
C ARG A 582 -36.39 46.03 45.06
N ILE A 583 -35.30 45.28 44.85
CA ILE A 583 -34.91 44.80 43.54
C ILE A 583 -34.92 43.28 43.54
N PHE A 584 -35.64 42.67 42.60
CA PHE A 584 -35.65 41.23 42.36
C PHE A 584 -34.94 40.89 41.04
N PRO A 585 -34.31 39.70 40.93
CA PRO A 585 -33.75 39.24 39.69
C PRO A 585 -34.85 38.84 38.71
N PHE A 586 -34.53 38.90 37.42
CA PHE A 586 -35.36 38.33 36.37
C PHE A 586 -34.50 37.85 35.20
N GLY A 587 -35.08 36.94 34.40
CA GLY A 587 -34.47 36.39 33.20
C GLY A 587 -34.64 34.88 33.12
N THR A 588 -33.94 34.22 32.19
CA THR A 588 -34.14 32.80 31.91
C THR A 588 -33.60 31.90 33.02
N VAL A 589 -34.32 30.83 33.38
CA VAL A 589 -33.91 29.92 34.46
C VAL A 589 -33.36 28.60 33.93
N VAL A 590 -32.32 28.08 34.58
CA VAL A 590 -31.67 26.81 34.25
C VAL A 590 -31.55 25.96 35.51
N LEU A 591 -32.07 24.72 35.47
CA LEU A 591 -31.94 23.77 36.56
C LEU A 591 -30.46 23.45 36.81
N MET A 592 -30.01 23.53 38.06
CA MET A 592 -28.66 23.16 38.45
C MET A 592 -28.58 21.65 38.71
N LYS A 593 -27.58 20.99 38.10
CA LYS A 593 -27.31 19.57 38.34
C LYS A 593 -26.83 19.33 39.78
N ASP A 594 -27.26 18.23 40.40
CA ASP A 594 -26.89 17.87 41.78
C ASP A 594 -25.37 17.81 42.02
N GLU A 595 -24.60 17.29 41.06
CA GLU A 595 -23.14 17.25 41.13
C GLU A 595 -22.51 18.66 41.21
N ALA A 596 -23.16 19.65 40.57
CA ALA A 596 -22.69 21.02 40.61
C ALA A 596 -22.91 21.61 42.02
N LEU A 597 -24.01 21.28 42.69
CA LEU A 597 -24.38 21.77 44.03
C LEU A 597 -23.50 21.21 45.15
N ARG A 598 -22.78 20.09 44.93
CA ARG A 598 -21.87 19.48 45.91
C ARG A 598 -20.53 20.21 46.08
N LYS A 599 -20.23 21.21 45.24
CA LYS A 599 -18.99 22.01 45.32
C LYS A 599 -19.17 23.18 46.30
N PRO A 600 -18.18 23.50 47.17
CA PRO A 600 -18.29 24.61 48.13
C PRO A 600 -18.63 25.97 47.48
N ASP A 601 -18.18 26.18 46.24
CA ASP A 601 -18.36 27.42 45.49
C ASP A 601 -19.48 27.35 44.44
N ALA A 602 -20.31 26.29 44.44
CA ALA A 602 -21.29 26.00 43.39
C ALA A 602 -22.27 27.14 43.09
N LEU A 603 -22.65 27.86 44.13
CA LEU A 603 -23.61 28.96 44.13
C LEU A 603 -22.90 30.33 44.11
N ALA A 604 -21.58 30.36 44.24
CA ALA A 604 -20.83 31.59 44.38
C ALA A 604 -20.92 32.44 43.10
N GLY A 605 -21.45 33.66 43.24
CA GLY A 605 -21.60 34.60 42.11
C GLY A 605 -22.74 34.28 41.15
N LYS A 606 -23.57 33.27 41.44
CA LYS A 606 -24.77 32.96 40.67
C LYS A 606 -26.01 33.46 41.40
N ILE A 607 -26.98 33.93 40.62
CA ILE A 607 -28.31 34.25 41.13
C ILE A 607 -29.12 32.97 41.08
N VAL A 608 -29.56 32.49 42.23
CA VAL A 608 -30.27 31.21 42.34
C VAL A 608 -31.60 31.39 43.05
N VAL A 609 -32.59 30.63 42.62
CA VAL A 609 -33.88 30.47 43.30
C VAL A 609 -34.04 29.02 43.71
N LYS A 610 -34.72 28.79 44.84
CA LYS A 610 -34.87 27.45 45.42
C LYS A 610 -36.34 27.07 45.52
N VAL A 611 -36.69 25.95 44.90
CA VAL A 611 -38.02 25.34 45.04
C VAL A 611 -38.05 24.58 46.37
N LYS A 612 -38.93 24.97 47.30
CA LYS A 612 -38.97 24.37 48.64
C LYS A 612 -39.39 22.90 48.64
N LYS A 613 -40.36 22.55 47.78
CA LYS A 613 -40.96 21.21 47.76
C LYS A 613 -39.98 20.15 47.26
N THR A 614 -39.27 20.44 46.17
CA THR A 614 -38.32 19.51 45.54
C THR A 614 -36.88 19.70 46.01
N GLY A 615 -36.56 20.87 46.56
CA GLY A 615 -35.19 21.24 46.93
C GLY A 615 -34.32 21.64 45.73
N HIS A 616 -34.90 21.68 44.53
CA HIS A 616 -34.18 22.05 43.31
C HIS A 616 -33.75 23.52 43.31
N TYR A 617 -32.57 23.76 42.73
CA TYR A 617 -32.01 25.10 42.53
C TYR A 617 -32.03 25.46 41.06
N TYR A 618 -32.57 26.62 40.74
CA TYR A 618 -32.56 27.18 39.40
C TYR A 618 -31.68 28.42 39.37
N GLN A 619 -30.72 28.46 38.45
CA GLN A 619 -29.93 29.65 38.19
C GLN A 619 -30.74 30.60 37.30
N VAL A 620 -30.93 31.84 37.76
CA VAL A 620 -31.50 32.93 36.96
C VAL A 620 -30.39 33.57 36.15
N LEU A 621 -30.49 33.50 34.83
CA LEU A 621 -29.60 34.15 33.88
C LEU A 621 -30.13 35.56 33.59
N ALA A 622 -29.26 36.56 33.69
CA ALA A 622 -29.62 37.95 33.47
C ALA A 622 -30.25 38.15 32.07
N GLY A 623 -31.31 38.97 32.01
CA GLY A 623 -31.82 39.49 30.74
C GLY A 623 -30.73 40.20 29.95
N LYS A 624 -30.73 40.03 28.62
CA LYS A 624 -29.83 40.79 27.73
C LYS A 624 -30.38 42.20 27.55
N VAL A 625 -29.49 43.18 27.59
CA VAL A 625 -29.78 44.58 27.25
C VAL A 625 -28.70 45.08 26.30
N ASP A 626 -29.12 45.73 25.23
CA ASP A 626 -28.26 46.44 24.29
C ASP A 626 -28.59 47.92 24.39
N LEU A 627 -27.71 48.66 25.09
CA LEU A 627 -27.89 50.10 25.33
C LEU A 627 -27.72 50.94 24.07
N GLN A 628 -27.05 50.43 23.03
CA GLN A 628 -26.86 51.15 21.76
C GLN A 628 -28.08 51.01 20.86
N LYS A 629 -28.69 49.82 20.85
CA LYS A 629 -29.89 49.53 20.05
C LYS A 629 -31.20 49.82 20.76
N GLU A 630 -31.15 50.20 22.04
CA GLU A 630 -32.33 50.43 22.88
C GLU A 630 -33.26 49.21 22.93
N THR A 631 -32.69 48.00 22.98
CA THR A 631 -33.44 46.74 23.02
C THR A 631 -33.10 45.92 24.26
N GLY A 632 -34.08 45.14 24.74
CA GLY A 632 -33.94 44.28 25.92
C GLY A 632 -34.47 44.92 27.20
N ALA A 633 -33.99 44.44 28.35
CA ALA A 633 -34.44 44.90 29.67
C ALA A 633 -33.25 44.99 30.63
N ILE A 634 -33.12 46.10 31.36
CA ILE A 634 -32.03 46.32 32.32
C ILE A 634 -32.19 45.36 33.51
N PRO A 635 -31.28 44.39 33.71
CA PRO A 635 -31.37 43.46 34.82
C PRO A 635 -30.79 44.11 36.08
N ALA A 636 -31.55 45.04 36.68
CA ALA A 636 -31.06 45.89 37.77
C ALA A 636 -30.41 45.11 38.92
N PHE A 637 -30.97 43.94 39.28
CA PHE A 637 -30.39 43.05 40.30
C PHE A 637 -28.95 42.62 39.97
N CYS A 638 -28.67 42.34 38.69
CA CYS A 638 -27.36 41.91 38.21
C CYS A 638 -26.35 43.05 38.10
N TRP A 639 -26.81 44.30 38.10
CA TRP A 639 -26.00 45.51 37.97
C TRP A 639 -25.63 46.13 39.33
N VAL A 640 -26.29 45.70 40.41
CA VAL A 640 -25.80 45.98 41.77
C VAL A 640 -24.55 45.14 42.02
N SER A 641 -23.40 45.81 42.11
CA SER A 641 -22.11 45.13 42.25
C SER A 641 -21.92 44.58 43.67
N ALA A 642 -21.22 43.46 43.79
CA ALA A 642 -20.78 42.94 45.07
C ALA A 642 -19.56 43.74 45.59
N THR A 643 -19.44 43.88 46.91
CA THR A 643 -18.26 44.42 47.60
C THR A 643 -17.86 43.52 48.76
N GLU A 644 -16.54 43.35 48.97
CA GLU A 644 -15.98 42.65 50.15
C GLU A 644 -15.83 43.58 51.36
N ASP A 645 -16.04 44.89 51.16
CA ASP A 645 -16.09 45.89 52.22
C ASP A 645 -17.54 46.02 52.72
N GLU A 646 -17.78 45.55 53.96
CA GLU A 646 -19.09 45.58 54.58
C GLU A 646 -19.61 47.00 54.84
N GLU A 647 -18.71 47.97 55.08
CA GLU A 647 -19.06 49.37 55.33
C GLU A 647 -19.44 50.09 54.04
N ALA A 648 -18.80 49.72 52.92
CA ALA A 648 -19.14 50.22 51.58
C ALA A 648 -20.46 49.65 51.03
N ALA A 649 -20.96 48.54 51.58
CA ALA A 649 -22.22 47.95 51.13
C ALA A 649 -23.43 48.81 51.52
N THR A 650 -24.19 49.23 50.52
CA THR A 650 -25.37 50.08 50.67
C THR A 650 -26.68 49.29 50.64
N MET A 651 -26.62 48.08 50.08
CA MET A 651 -27.72 47.12 49.96
C MET A 651 -27.45 45.85 50.78
N GLU A 652 -28.52 45.22 51.26
CA GLU A 652 -28.54 43.88 51.86
C GLU A 652 -29.19 42.88 50.91
N LEU A 653 -28.64 41.66 50.86
CA LEU A 653 -29.20 40.54 50.14
C LEU A 653 -30.10 39.72 51.08
N GLY A 654 -31.41 39.79 50.83
CA GLY A 654 -32.43 38.99 51.54
C GLY A 654 -33.11 38.00 50.60
N HIS A 655 -34.10 37.28 51.12
CA HIS A 655 -34.94 36.37 50.33
C HIS A 655 -36.42 36.70 50.56
N SER A 656 -37.22 36.56 49.50
CA SER A 656 -38.68 36.62 49.55
C SER A 656 -39.24 35.25 49.19
N LEU A 657 -40.37 34.90 49.79
CA LEU A 657 -41.06 33.64 49.50
C LEU A 657 -42.25 33.90 48.60
N TYR A 658 -42.12 33.55 47.32
CA TYR A 658 -43.20 33.67 46.34
C TYR A 658 -44.20 32.52 46.51
N ALA A 659 -45.46 32.89 46.76
CA ALA A 659 -46.60 31.98 46.92
C ALA A 659 -46.34 30.77 47.85
N GLY A 660 -45.44 30.92 48.83
CA GLY A 660 -45.10 29.86 49.79
C GLY A 660 -44.11 28.79 49.29
N TRP A 661 -43.83 28.69 47.98
CA TRP A 661 -43.11 27.54 47.39
C TRP A 661 -41.76 27.87 46.76
N LEU A 662 -41.51 29.11 46.34
CA LEU A 662 -40.26 29.53 45.68
C LEU A 662 -39.54 30.62 46.47
N GLU A 663 -38.29 30.35 46.85
CA GLU A 663 -37.43 31.32 47.51
C GLU A 663 -36.65 32.13 46.47
N ILE A 664 -36.88 33.44 46.42
CA ILE A 664 -36.30 34.37 45.45
C ILE A 664 -35.42 35.40 46.17
N PRO A 665 -34.15 35.58 45.78
CA PRO A 665 -33.29 36.58 46.41
C PRO A 665 -33.75 38.00 46.03
N CYS A 666 -33.56 38.95 46.93
CA CYS A 666 -33.92 40.35 46.73
C CYS A 666 -32.91 41.29 47.38
N LEU A 667 -32.68 42.45 46.77
CA LEU A 667 -31.80 43.48 47.29
C LEU A 667 -32.62 44.63 47.88
N ARG A 668 -32.27 45.06 49.09
CA ARG A 668 -32.93 46.16 49.81
C ARG A 668 -31.90 47.11 50.43
N PRO A 669 -32.19 48.39 50.65
CA PRO A 669 -31.26 49.29 51.35
C PRO A 669 -31.00 48.86 52.79
N LYS A 670 -29.73 48.80 53.21
CA LYS A 670 -29.36 48.58 54.63
C LYS A 670 -29.84 49.73 55.53
N LYS A 671 -29.74 50.95 55.01
CA LYS A 671 -30.04 52.24 55.65
C LYS A 671 -30.60 53.21 54.59
N PRO A 672 -31.23 54.33 54.98
CA PRO A 672 -31.60 55.37 54.01
C PRO A 672 -30.39 55.77 53.15
N LEU A 673 -30.59 55.91 51.84
CA LEU A 673 -29.53 56.21 50.89
C LEU A 673 -29.60 57.69 50.50
N GLU A 674 -28.48 58.40 50.61
CA GLU A 674 -28.37 59.77 50.11
C GLU A 674 -28.21 59.80 48.58
N LYS A 675 -28.31 60.98 47.96
CA LYS A 675 -28.14 61.19 46.52
C LYS A 675 -26.69 60.86 46.07
N HIS A 676 -26.53 60.32 44.86
CA HIS A 676 -25.26 59.93 44.23
C HIS A 676 -24.49 58.77 44.90
N VAL A 677 -25.18 57.95 45.69
CA VAL A 677 -24.60 56.77 46.35
C VAL A 677 -24.68 55.56 45.41
N GLN A 678 -23.57 54.82 45.26
CA GLN A 678 -23.56 53.59 44.47
C GLN A 678 -24.32 52.47 45.19
N LEU A 679 -25.13 51.71 44.45
CA LEU A 679 -25.73 50.49 44.95
C LEU A 679 -24.71 49.36 44.95
N LEU A 680 -24.35 48.88 46.15
CA LEU A 680 -23.40 47.81 46.40
C LEU A 680 -23.96 46.86 47.44
N TYR A 681 -23.84 45.54 47.26
CA TYR A 681 -24.21 44.58 48.29
C TYR A 681 -22.98 43.85 48.84
N TYR A 682 -23.00 43.55 50.14
CA TYR A 682 -21.90 42.86 50.78
C TYR A 682 -21.86 41.40 50.35
N LYS A 683 -20.67 40.93 49.97
CA LYS A 683 -20.37 39.53 49.70
C LYS A 683 -19.06 39.18 50.42
N ALA A 684 -19.14 38.29 51.40
CA ALA A 684 -17.96 37.86 52.15
C ALA A 684 -16.90 37.23 51.22
N PRO A 685 -15.60 37.50 51.45
CA PRO A 685 -14.52 36.91 50.66
C PRO A 685 -14.51 35.39 50.81
N VAL A 686 -14.45 34.68 49.67
CA VAL A 686 -14.34 33.22 49.64
C VAL A 686 -12.87 32.87 49.90
N GLN A 687 -12.56 32.18 51.00
CA GLN A 687 -11.20 31.68 51.28
C GLN A 687 -10.78 30.64 50.22
N SER A 688 -10.09 31.07 49.16
CA SER A 688 -9.61 30.14 48.13
C SER A 688 -8.34 29.41 48.60
N SER A 689 -8.45 28.14 48.98
CA SER A 689 -7.31 27.27 49.21
C SER A 689 -6.72 26.79 47.87
N ARG A 690 -5.86 27.59 47.23
CA ARG A 690 -5.03 27.11 46.11
C ARG A 690 -3.57 27.57 46.27
N LYS A 691 -2.76 26.69 46.88
CA LYS A 691 -1.29 26.71 46.75
C LYS A 691 -0.94 26.50 45.27
N LYS A 692 -0.30 27.49 44.65
CA LYS A 692 0.37 27.33 43.34
C LYS A 692 1.58 26.41 43.53
N ALA A 693 1.52 25.19 42.99
CA ALA A 693 2.71 24.39 42.77
C ALA A 693 3.51 25.05 41.63
N LYS A 694 4.73 25.50 41.95
CA LYS A 694 5.75 25.85 40.97
C LYS A 694 6.30 24.54 40.39
N THR A 695 6.12 24.32 39.10
CA THR A 695 6.88 23.31 38.36
C THR A 695 8.29 23.83 38.13
N LYS A 696 9.29 23.03 38.51
CA LYS A 696 10.67 23.11 38.03
C LYS A 696 10.82 22.10 36.90
#